data_AF-A0A9Q4FLQ0-F1
#
_entry.id   AF-A0A9Q4FLQ0-F1
#
_cell.length_a   1.000
_cell.length_b   1.000
_cell.length_c   1.000
_cell.angle_alpha   90.00
_cell.angle_beta   90.00
_cell.angle_gamma   90.00
#
_symmetry.space_group_name_H-M   'P 1'
#
loop_
_entity.id
_entity.type
_entity.pdbx_description
1 polymer ?
#
loop_
_entity_poly.entity_id
_entity_poly.type
_entity_poly.pdbx_seq_one_letter_code
_entity_poly.pdbx_strand_id
1 'polypeptide(L)'
;MEKNVLKMKYKIMSALLSIVILMTGFSHISYGESIHKDYSEEDILETIEGIINWKKSSIGATKEGSLLNNKFLEDAGDTIGDWYPIGIGRIGYIDDYEAYLAVIEDKVSQRYLEEDKLSGNKSTEWHRISLAILSMGGDPTNIGKDEKGKPINLIADGTYNREKSLGAQGINGWTWGLIALDSMRYITPEDASYTRDDMITEIMKLQLADGGFSLQDEEADPDITAMVLQAFAPYYNSEQKYTYTQKKTNKKVTKTVRQVVDEALETLSSLQLDDGDFESWGVENSESTAQVLVALCALGKDPINDARFIKNGNTLLDGLMKYRMEDGGFIHSKVYDSENPTSKPDESNSMASEQALYSLVALSRYKGGYRSLYDFRPEMDENIKSQINSVQESIDSIPASVSSKDASKVKHIFSEYLKIPISERSYVYNYYKLSDAMESLKIDNTSEPIAANIGVNEKGNGTITPIFDGSEDLSSGVLFTEEDVNKVKNLPEKLTTEHYVEVVKLIKKLERAENKDEYINLLDDLNVKKKEIEKIKEEIELLNNEILDKLYPFDKLSIKDKKNVDEIVSRFNKLSSYDQKKVLRYEDVIKSKTQVDNLIRARIIAIVIVVIICVGMFFIVRRMKKRKREKMKQKMLLIDDEEFEEFSDEEE
;
A
#
# COMPACT_ATOMS: atom_id res chain seq x y z
N MET A 1 -56.49 -21.83 58.64
CA MET A 1 -55.40 -22.76 58.27
C MET A 1 -54.68 -22.35 56.98
N GLU A 2 -55.38 -21.79 55.98
CA GLU A 2 -54.78 -21.41 54.69
C GLU A 2 -53.76 -20.25 54.72
N LYS A 3 -53.93 -19.26 55.62
CA LYS A 3 -52.96 -18.15 55.75
C LYS A 3 -51.57 -18.60 56.25
N ASN A 4 -51.50 -19.65 57.06
CA ASN A 4 -50.23 -20.19 57.56
C ASN A 4 -49.55 -21.10 56.53
N VAL A 5 -50.32 -21.80 55.69
CA VAL A 5 -49.78 -22.60 54.58
C VAL A 5 -49.17 -21.68 53.50
N LEU A 6 -49.78 -20.53 53.22
CA LEU A 6 -49.24 -19.55 52.28
C LEU A 6 -47.93 -18.93 52.81
N LYS A 7 -47.88 -18.54 54.09
CA LYS A 7 -46.68 -17.97 54.72
C LYS A 7 -45.52 -18.97 54.81
N MET A 8 -45.84 -20.26 54.96
CA MET A 8 -44.85 -21.34 54.94
C MET A 8 -44.34 -21.63 53.53
N LYS A 9 -45.20 -21.57 52.51
CA LYS A 9 -44.79 -21.64 51.09
C LYS A 9 -43.87 -20.48 50.70
N TYR A 10 -44.15 -19.25 51.13
CA TYR A 10 -43.25 -18.11 50.88
C TYR A 10 -41.90 -18.21 51.62
N LYS A 11 -41.87 -18.79 52.84
CA LYS A 11 -40.61 -19.05 53.55
C LYS A 11 -39.78 -20.18 52.91
N ILE A 12 -40.43 -21.24 52.43
CA ILE A 12 -39.76 -22.35 51.75
C ILE A 12 -39.26 -21.91 50.36
N MET A 13 -40.04 -21.09 49.64
CA MET A 13 -39.66 -20.53 48.34
C MET A 13 -38.57 -19.46 48.48
N SER A 14 -38.58 -18.66 49.56
CA SER A 14 -37.48 -17.75 49.90
C SER A 14 -36.22 -18.51 50.31
N ALA A 15 -36.32 -19.61 51.06
CA ALA A 15 -35.17 -20.43 51.44
C ALA A 15 -34.58 -21.20 50.24
N LEU A 16 -35.41 -21.66 49.30
CA LEU A 16 -34.96 -22.24 48.02
C LEU A 16 -34.33 -21.19 47.11
N LEU A 17 -34.84 -19.95 47.07
CA LEU A 17 -34.20 -18.85 46.34
C LEU A 17 -32.85 -18.47 46.98
N SER A 18 -32.74 -18.49 48.31
CA SER A 18 -31.48 -18.23 49.01
C SER A 18 -30.45 -19.36 48.83
N ILE A 19 -30.89 -20.62 48.71
CA ILE A 19 -29.98 -21.76 48.44
C ILE A 19 -29.56 -21.80 46.96
N VAL A 20 -30.40 -21.36 46.03
CA VAL A 20 -29.99 -21.17 44.62
C VAL A 20 -29.01 -20.00 44.52
N ILE A 21 -29.20 -18.91 45.27
CA ILE A 21 -28.26 -17.77 45.30
C ILE A 21 -26.95 -18.11 46.04
N LEU A 22 -26.97 -19.05 47.00
CA LEU A 22 -25.76 -19.56 47.67
C LEU A 22 -25.05 -20.69 46.91
N MET A 23 -25.70 -21.33 45.92
CA MET A 23 -25.07 -22.30 45.01
C MET A 23 -24.69 -21.70 43.64
N THR A 24 -25.12 -20.48 43.32
CA THR A 24 -24.57 -19.67 42.20
C THR A 24 -23.51 -18.66 42.66
N GLY A 25 -23.10 -18.71 43.93
CA GLY A 25 -22.16 -17.79 44.56
C GLY A 25 -20.71 -18.29 44.65
N PHE A 26 -20.39 -19.41 43.99
CA PHE A 26 -19.02 -19.85 43.69
C PHE A 26 -19.01 -20.50 42.31
N SER A 27 -19.42 -19.76 41.27
CA SER A 27 -18.55 -19.82 40.11
C SER A 27 -17.22 -19.31 40.64
N HIS A 28 -16.26 -20.21 40.84
CA HIS A 28 -14.87 -19.81 40.75
C HIS A 28 -14.84 -18.85 39.56
N ILE A 29 -14.65 -17.57 39.83
CA ILE A 29 -13.88 -16.76 38.91
C ILE A 29 -12.55 -17.49 38.99
N SER A 30 -12.41 -18.52 38.14
CA SER A 30 -11.14 -18.73 37.50
C SER A 30 -10.92 -17.35 36.90
N TYR A 31 -10.09 -16.56 37.58
CA TYR A 31 -9.13 -15.81 36.81
C TYR A 31 -8.56 -16.93 35.93
N GLY A 32 -9.02 -17.00 34.67
CA GLY A 32 -8.13 -17.56 33.68
C GLY A 32 -6.89 -16.72 33.91
N GLU A 33 -5.85 -17.33 34.48
CA GLU A 33 -4.53 -16.75 34.34
C GLU A 33 -4.43 -16.44 32.87
N SER A 34 -4.39 -15.16 32.53
CA SER A 34 -4.10 -14.75 31.17
C SER A 34 -2.78 -15.43 30.83
N ILE A 35 -2.81 -16.39 29.92
CA ILE A 35 -1.62 -17.02 29.37
C ILE A 35 -1.11 -16.07 28.28
N HIS A 36 -0.89 -14.78 28.59
CA HIS A 36 -0.23 -13.91 27.62
C HIS A 36 1.21 -14.43 27.51
N LYS A 37 1.68 -14.62 26.27
CA LYS A 37 3.07 -15.00 26.09
C LYS A 37 3.90 -13.75 26.39
N ASP A 38 4.86 -13.86 27.31
CA ASP A 38 5.88 -12.83 27.46
C ASP A 38 6.83 -12.94 26.26
N TYR A 39 6.68 -12.04 25.29
CA TYR A 39 7.53 -11.98 24.11
C TYR A 39 8.81 -11.20 24.46
N SER A 40 9.91 -11.95 24.59
CA SER A 40 11.23 -11.36 24.73
C SER A 40 11.62 -10.57 23.49
N GLU A 41 12.64 -9.72 23.61
CA GLU A 41 13.22 -9.04 22.44
C GLU A 41 13.76 -10.06 21.41
N GLU A 42 14.33 -11.17 21.88
CA GLU A 42 14.79 -12.27 21.03
C GLU A 42 13.64 -12.93 20.26
N ASP A 43 12.49 -13.18 20.89
CA ASP A 43 11.29 -13.72 20.20
C ASP A 43 10.82 -12.79 19.07
N ILE A 44 10.90 -11.47 19.30
CA ILE A 44 10.49 -10.45 18.31
C ILE A 44 11.47 -10.46 17.13
N LEU A 45 12.78 -10.46 17.40
CA LEU A 45 13.81 -10.50 16.36
C LEU A 45 13.77 -11.80 15.55
N GLU A 46 13.56 -12.95 16.20
CA GLU A 46 13.36 -14.23 15.51
C GLU A 46 12.13 -14.21 14.61
N THR A 47 11.05 -13.57 15.05
CA THR A 47 9.85 -13.41 14.22
C THR A 47 10.11 -12.51 13.01
N ILE A 48 10.81 -11.38 13.20
CA ILE A 48 11.25 -10.49 12.12
C ILE A 48 12.08 -11.27 11.10
N GLU A 49 13.07 -12.04 11.55
CA GLU A 49 13.92 -12.84 10.67
C GLU A 49 13.12 -13.92 9.92
N GLY A 50 12.15 -14.54 10.60
CA GLY A 50 11.23 -15.51 10.01
C GLY A 50 10.46 -14.92 8.83
N ILE A 51 9.91 -13.71 8.98
CA ILE A 51 9.18 -13.02 7.91
C ILE A 51 10.11 -12.70 6.72
N ILE A 52 11.32 -12.21 6.99
CA ILE A 52 12.32 -11.89 5.96
C ILE A 52 12.72 -13.16 5.19
N ASN A 53 13.01 -14.25 5.90
CA ASN A 53 13.38 -15.53 5.31
C ASN A 53 12.23 -16.15 4.50
N TRP A 54 11.00 -16.03 4.97
CA TRP A 54 9.81 -16.41 4.21
C TRP A 54 9.73 -15.63 2.90
N LYS A 55 9.87 -14.30 2.95
CA LYS A 55 9.82 -13.46 1.75
C LYS A 55 10.91 -13.84 0.77
N LYS A 56 12.17 -14.02 1.23
CA LYS A 56 13.30 -14.52 0.41
C LYS A 56 12.93 -15.82 -0.31
N SER A 57 12.38 -16.80 0.42
CA SER A 57 11.93 -18.08 -0.16
C SER A 57 10.85 -17.90 -1.23
N SER A 58 9.84 -17.05 -0.97
CA SER A 58 8.73 -16.79 -1.91
C SER A 58 9.21 -16.20 -3.26
N ILE A 59 10.35 -15.51 -3.25
CA ILE A 59 10.99 -14.96 -4.45
C ILE A 59 12.17 -15.81 -4.95
N GLY A 60 12.35 -17.02 -4.43
CA GLY A 60 13.35 -17.98 -4.91
C GLY A 60 14.79 -17.71 -4.43
N ALA A 61 14.98 -16.90 -3.40
CA ALA A 61 16.27 -16.71 -2.74
C ALA A 61 16.46 -17.72 -1.59
N THR A 62 17.71 -18.07 -1.30
CA THR A 62 18.08 -18.80 -0.09
C THR A 62 18.06 -17.87 1.13
N LYS A 63 18.18 -18.41 2.34
CA LYS A 63 18.23 -17.62 3.58
C LYS A 63 19.43 -16.66 3.60
N GLU A 64 20.58 -17.15 3.10
CA GLU A 64 21.82 -16.40 2.96
C GLU A 64 21.82 -15.44 1.75
N GLY A 65 20.82 -15.57 0.87
CA GLY A 65 20.63 -14.68 -0.27
C GLY A 65 20.05 -13.33 0.14
N SER A 66 20.10 -12.36 -0.77
CA SER A 66 19.50 -11.04 -0.60
C SER A 66 17.99 -11.07 -0.84
N LEU A 67 17.24 -10.39 0.02
CA LEU A 67 15.82 -10.10 -0.18
C LEU A 67 15.66 -9.09 -1.33
N LEU A 68 16.52 -8.07 -1.40
CA LEU A 68 16.56 -7.07 -2.47
C LEU A 68 17.25 -7.61 -3.76
N ASN A 69 16.94 -8.85 -4.13
CA ASN A 69 17.42 -9.46 -5.37
C ASN A 69 16.62 -8.95 -6.59
N ASN A 70 17.03 -9.37 -7.78
CA ASN A 70 16.46 -8.88 -9.03
C ASN A 70 14.94 -9.08 -9.13
N LYS A 71 14.42 -10.21 -8.66
CA LYS A 71 12.97 -10.49 -8.69
C LYS A 71 12.19 -9.56 -7.76
N PHE A 72 12.72 -9.25 -6.57
CA PHE A 72 12.08 -8.28 -5.68
C PHE A 72 12.09 -6.86 -6.27
N LEU A 73 13.24 -6.46 -6.82
CA LEU A 73 13.44 -5.11 -7.35
C LEU A 73 12.63 -4.84 -8.64
N GLU A 74 12.11 -5.87 -9.31
CA GLU A 74 11.10 -5.71 -10.36
C GLU A 74 9.86 -4.95 -9.88
N ASP A 75 9.53 -5.02 -8.58
CA ASP A 75 8.38 -4.35 -7.96
C ASP A 75 8.75 -3.07 -7.20
N ALA A 76 10.03 -2.64 -7.24
CA ALA A 76 10.46 -1.40 -6.57
C ALA A 76 9.66 -0.19 -7.09
N GLY A 77 9.13 0.63 -6.18
CA GLY A 77 8.26 1.75 -6.49
C GLY A 77 6.79 1.38 -6.68
N ASP A 78 6.42 0.12 -6.49
CA ASP A 78 5.06 -0.39 -6.53
C ASP A 78 4.65 -0.90 -5.12
N THR A 79 3.36 -1.14 -4.90
CA THR A 79 2.82 -1.41 -3.55
C THR A 79 3.48 -2.62 -2.86
N ILE A 80 3.84 -3.65 -3.62
CA ILE A 80 4.39 -4.92 -3.09
C ILE A 80 5.92 -4.80 -2.84
N GLY A 81 6.58 -3.82 -3.45
CA GLY A 81 8.04 -3.67 -3.39
C GLY A 81 8.56 -2.64 -2.39
N ASP A 82 7.70 -1.82 -1.79
CA ASP A 82 8.14 -0.64 -1.01
C ASP A 82 8.03 -0.80 0.52
N TRP A 83 7.14 -1.68 1.04
CA TRP A 83 6.95 -1.81 2.49
C TRP A 83 8.01 -2.69 3.17
N TYR A 84 8.50 -3.74 2.51
CA TYR A 84 9.64 -4.53 3.01
C TYR A 84 10.90 -3.68 3.24
N PRO A 85 11.32 -2.80 2.30
CA PRO A 85 12.40 -1.83 2.52
C PRO A 85 12.24 -1.02 3.80
N ILE A 86 11.02 -0.61 4.15
CA ILE A 86 10.77 0.15 5.39
C ILE A 86 11.10 -0.71 6.61
N GLY A 87 10.62 -1.96 6.66
CA GLY A 87 10.93 -2.87 7.77
C GLY A 87 12.42 -3.16 7.90
N ILE A 88 13.05 -3.67 6.84
CA ILE A 88 14.46 -4.11 6.90
C ILE A 88 15.42 -2.94 7.14
N GLY A 89 15.18 -1.78 6.53
CA GLY A 89 16.03 -0.60 6.72
C GLY A 89 15.92 0.01 8.11
N ARG A 90 14.72 -0.03 8.72
CA ARG A 90 14.49 0.54 10.06
C ARG A 90 14.94 -0.33 11.20
N ILE A 91 15.14 -1.62 10.97
CA ILE A 91 15.86 -2.51 11.90
C ILE A 91 17.34 -2.67 11.53
N GLY A 92 17.75 -2.16 10.36
CA GLY A 92 19.12 -2.27 9.85
C GLY A 92 19.53 -3.71 9.52
N TYR A 93 18.60 -4.50 8.99
CA TYR A 93 18.89 -5.85 8.51
C TYR A 93 19.73 -5.79 7.23
N ILE A 94 20.92 -6.38 7.25
CA ILE A 94 21.88 -6.31 6.13
C ILE A 94 21.28 -6.86 4.83
N ASP A 95 21.19 -6.01 3.81
CA ASP A 95 20.75 -6.37 2.46
C ASP A 95 21.31 -5.38 1.41
N ASP A 96 20.96 -5.53 0.13
CA ASP A 96 21.49 -4.74 -0.99
C ASP A 96 20.74 -3.40 -1.18
N TYR A 97 20.86 -2.50 -0.20
CA TYR A 97 20.15 -1.20 -0.21
C TYR A 97 20.52 -0.32 -1.41
N GLU A 98 21.79 -0.34 -1.81
CA GLU A 98 22.27 0.38 -2.98
C GLU A 98 21.60 -0.10 -4.28
N ALA A 99 21.31 -1.40 -4.39
CA ALA A 99 20.55 -1.91 -5.52
C ALA A 99 19.10 -1.42 -5.53
N TYR A 100 18.45 -1.33 -4.38
CA TYR A 100 17.11 -0.73 -4.30
C TYR A 100 17.16 0.74 -4.73
N LEU A 101 18.07 1.53 -4.16
CA LEU A 101 18.26 2.94 -4.51
C LEU A 101 18.55 3.14 -5.99
N ALA A 102 19.39 2.29 -6.59
CA ALA A 102 19.72 2.33 -8.02
C ALA A 102 18.48 2.10 -8.91
N VAL A 103 17.67 1.09 -8.57
CA VAL A 103 16.48 0.73 -9.37
C VAL A 103 15.37 1.75 -9.19
N ILE A 104 15.12 2.23 -7.96
CA ILE A 104 14.06 3.21 -7.71
C ILE A 104 14.40 4.59 -8.30
N GLU A 105 15.67 5.00 -8.25
CA GLU A 105 16.18 6.21 -8.96
C GLU A 105 15.82 6.16 -10.44
N ASP A 106 16.09 5.03 -11.09
CA ASP A 106 15.83 4.89 -12.52
C ASP A 106 14.33 4.86 -12.82
N LYS A 107 13.56 4.04 -12.09
CA LYS A 107 12.11 3.95 -12.29
C LYS A 107 11.39 5.28 -12.07
N VAL A 108 11.75 6.02 -11.01
CA VAL A 108 11.17 7.35 -10.75
C VAL A 108 11.56 8.32 -11.87
N SER A 109 12.83 8.32 -12.31
CA SER A 109 13.26 9.19 -13.41
C SER A 109 12.49 8.91 -14.70
N GLN A 110 12.24 7.64 -15.04
CA GLN A 110 11.44 7.26 -16.20
C GLN A 110 9.98 7.73 -16.08
N ARG A 111 9.33 7.47 -14.94
CA ARG A 111 7.95 7.90 -14.69
C ARG A 111 7.81 9.43 -14.78
N TYR A 112 8.82 10.18 -14.33
CA TYR A 112 8.86 11.65 -14.43
C TYR A 112 9.04 12.20 -15.86
N LEU A 113 9.21 11.35 -16.88
CA LEU A 113 9.12 11.73 -18.29
C LEU A 113 7.66 11.76 -18.79
N GLU A 114 6.74 11.15 -18.05
CA GLU A 114 5.31 11.12 -18.37
C GLU A 114 4.59 12.38 -17.84
N GLU A 115 3.44 12.72 -18.44
CA GLU A 115 2.67 13.93 -18.10
C GLU A 115 2.27 14.00 -16.62
N ASP A 116 1.78 12.88 -16.06
CA ASP A 116 1.33 12.80 -14.67
C ASP A 116 2.47 12.53 -13.67
N LYS A 117 3.69 12.24 -14.15
CA LYS A 117 4.84 11.75 -13.38
C LYS A 117 4.53 10.42 -12.67
N LEU A 118 3.98 10.47 -11.45
CA LEU A 118 3.41 9.30 -10.77
C LEU A 118 1.87 9.40 -10.81
N SER A 119 1.13 8.75 -9.92
CA SER A 119 -0.34 8.77 -9.99
C SER A 119 -0.98 10.15 -9.77
N GLY A 120 -1.60 10.72 -10.81
CA GLY A 120 -2.39 11.95 -10.67
C GLY A 120 -3.47 11.91 -9.56
N ASN A 121 -3.99 10.74 -9.21
CA ASN A 121 -5.05 10.58 -8.20
C ASN A 121 -4.58 10.03 -6.85
N LYS A 122 -3.39 9.43 -6.75
CA LYS A 122 -2.89 8.79 -5.54
C LYS A 122 -1.58 9.44 -5.07
N SER A 123 -1.68 10.49 -4.26
CA SER A 123 -0.51 11.11 -3.63
C SER A 123 0.28 10.13 -2.76
N THR A 124 -0.38 9.09 -2.22
CA THR A 124 0.28 8.03 -1.42
C THR A 124 1.38 7.30 -2.17
N GLU A 125 1.40 7.31 -3.51
CA GLU A 125 2.51 6.74 -4.27
C GLU A 125 3.81 7.51 -4.02
N TRP A 126 3.80 8.85 -4.07
CA TRP A 126 4.97 9.67 -3.71
C TRP A 126 5.40 9.42 -2.27
N HIS A 127 4.43 9.36 -1.35
CA HIS A 127 4.71 9.18 0.07
C HIS A 127 5.38 7.83 0.33
N ARG A 128 4.79 6.73 -0.17
CA ARG A 128 5.33 5.38 0.01
C ARG A 128 6.74 5.25 -0.56
N ILE A 129 6.95 5.72 -1.79
CA ILE A 129 8.28 5.69 -2.42
C ILE A 129 9.28 6.52 -1.62
N SER A 130 8.88 7.69 -1.13
CA SER A 130 9.76 8.55 -0.32
C SER A 130 10.19 7.86 0.97
N LEU A 131 9.28 7.19 1.67
CA LEU A 131 9.58 6.47 2.92
C LEU A 131 10.49 5.25 2.67
N ALA A 132 10.30 4.53 1.57
CA ALA A 132 11.16 3.42 1.18
C ALA A 132 12.56 3.87 0.75
N ILE A 133 12.69 5.02 0.07
CA ILE A 133 13.99 5.62 -0.24
C ILE A 133 14.72 6.00 1.05
N LEU A 134 14.03 6.67 1.98
CA LEU A 134 14.61 7.05 3.27
C LEU A 134 15.03 5.83 4.08
N SER A 135 14.26 4.74 4.08
CA SER A 135 14.61 3.52 4.83
C SER A 135 15.87 2.84 4.29
N MET A 136 16.17 3.02 3.01
CA MET A 136 17.37 2.49 2.35
C MET A 136 18.54 3.49 2.36
N GLY A 137 18.43 4.61 3.08
CA GLY A 137 19.51 5.59 3.21
C GLY A 137 19.62 6.60 2.07
N GLY A 138 18.62 6.67 1.19
CA GLY A 138 18.57 7.64 0.09
C GLY A 138 17.89 8.96 0.47
N ASP A 139 17.94 9.93 -0.45
CA ASP A 139 17.32 11.25 -0.33
C ASP A 139 16.15 11.40 -1.34
N PRO A 140 14.88 11.39 -0.89
CA PRO A 140 13.73 11.52 -1.78
C PRO A 140 13.56 12.93 -2.35
N THR A 141 14.33 13.93 -1.87
CA THR A 141 14.35 15.28 -2.44
C THR A 141 15.29 15.40 -3.66
N ASN A 142 16.09 14.36 -3.93
CA ASN A 142 17.09 14.31 -4.99
C ASN A 142 17.34 12.87 -5.49
N ILE A 143 16.28 12.08 -5.69
CA ILE A 143 16.42 10.64 -6.02
C ILE A 143 16.79 10.39 -7.50
N GLY A 144 16.56 11.35 -8.39
CA GLY A 144 16.75 11.18 -9.83
C GLY A 144 16.68 12.51 -10.58
N LYS A 145 16.53 12.47 -11.90
CA LYS A 145 16.43 13.68 -12.74
C LYS A 145 15.22 13.66 -13.65
N ASP A 146 14.56 14.81 -13.78
CA ASP A 146 13.46 15.03 -14.71
C ASP A 146 13.94 15.21 -16.17
N GLU A 147 13.00 15.40 -17.10
CA GLU A 147 13.29 15.65 -18.53
C GLU A 147 14.25 16.84 -18.77
N LYS A 148 14.34 17.78 -17.83
CA LYS A 148 15.18 19.00 -17.90
C LYS A 148 16.52 18.81 -17.18
N GLY A 149 16.79 17.62 -16.66
CA GLY A 149 17.98 17.29 -15.89
C GLY A 149 17.97 17.86 -14.48
N LYS A 150 16.83 18.35 -13.97
CA LYS A 150 16.71 18.87 -12.61
C LYS A 150 16.46 17.72 -11.62
N PRO A 151 16.98 17.82 -10.38
CA PRO A 151 16.63 16.90 -9.30
C PRO A 151 15.13 16.71 -9.13
N ILE A 152 14.71 15.45 -9.00
CA ILE A 152 13.34 15.08 -8.66
C ILE A 152 13.16 15.16 -7.14
N ASN A 153 12.20 15.98 -6.70
CA ASN A 153 11.86 16.14 -5.28
C ASN A 153 10.47 15.55 -4.99
N LEU A 154 10.46 14.28 -4.57
CA LEU A 154 9.23 13.55 -4.28
C LEU A 154 8.46 14.14 -3.08
N ILE A 155 9.16 14.75 -2.13
CA ILE A 155 8.54 15.38 -0.96
C ILE A 155 7.74 16.60 -1.40
N ALA A 156 8.35 17.51 -2.16
CA ALA A 156 7.66 18.70 -2.66
C ALA A 156 6.47 18.31 -3.56
N ASP A 157 6.72 17.48 -4.56
CA ASP A 157 5.74 17.12 -5.58
C ASP A 157 4.59 16.26 -5.02
N GLY A 158 4.87 15.46 -3.99
CA GLY A 158 3.87 14.60 -3.34
C GLY A 158 3.06 15.29 -2.25
N THR A 159 3.61 16.33 -1.60
CA THR A 159 3.02 16.94 -0.40
C THR A 159 2.62 18.41 -0.61
N TYR A 160 3.49 19.36 -0.27
CA TYR A 160 3.17 20.79 -0.15
C TYR A 160 3.14 21.54 -1.48
N ASN A 161 3.72 21.00 -2.55
CA ASN A 161 3.72 21.58 -3.89
C ASN A 161 3.02 20.67 -4.92
N ARG A 162 2.08 19.86 -4.46
CA ARG A 162 1.37 18.92 -5.33
C ARG A 162 0.47 19.66 -6.32
N GLU A 163 0.66 19.39 -7.61
CA GLU A 163 -0.10 20.03 -8.69
C GLU A 163 -1.61 19.72 -8.64
N LYS A 164 -1.95 18.46 -8.34
CA LYS A 164 -3.33 18.02 -8.07
C LYS A 164 -3.60 18.05 -6.56
N SER A 165 -4.85 18.18 -6.13
CA SER A 165 -5.23 18.25 -4.71
C SER A 165 -4.61 17.12 -3.87
N LEU A 166 -3.90 17.44 -2.78
CA LEU A 166 -3.31 16.43 -1.87
C LEU A 166 -4.37 15.47 -1.31
N GLY A 167 -5.55 15.99 -0.98
CA GLY A 167 -6.70 15.22 -0.54
C GLY A 167 -7.52 14.52 -1.62
N ALA A 168 -7.02 14.39 -2.86
CA ALA A 168 -7.77 13.71 -3.94
C ALA A 168 -8.13 12.26 -3.60
N GLN A 169 -7.29 11.60 -2.80
CA GLN A 169 -7.52 10.24 -2.26
C GLN A 169 -8.23 10.25 -0.89
N GLY A 170 -8.86 11.36 -0.51
CA GLY A 170 -9.49 11.53 0.79
C GLY A 170 -8.47 11.57 1.94
N ILE A 171 -8.83 10.97 3.08
CA ILE A 171 -8.03 11.01 4.30
C ILE A 171 -6.62 10.44 4.11
N ASN A 172 -6.47 9.41 3.29
CA ASN A 172 -5.16 8.81 3.00
C ASN A 172 -4.14 9.80 2.43
N GLY A 173 -4.59 10.69 1.54
CA GLY A 173 -3.69 11.69 0.95
C GLY A 173 -3.15 12.66 2.00
N TRP A 174 -3.99 13.11 2.91
CA TRP A 174 -3.59 14.01 4.00
C TRP A 174 -2.72 13.29 5.04
N THR A 175 -3.12 12.10 5.48
CA THR A 175 -2.43 11.33 6.52
C THR A 175 -1.01 10.95 6.08
N TRP A 176 -0.85 10.33 4.91
CA TRP A 176 0.47 9.95 4.41
C TRP A 176 1.30 11.16 3.96
N GLY A 177 0.65 12.24 3.52
CA GLY A 177 1.35 13.49 3.20
C GLY A 177 1.98 14.12 4.43
N LEU A 178 1.26 14.12 5.55
CA LEU A 178 1.78 14.57 6.83
C LEU A 178 2.94 13.68 7.31
N ILE A 179 2.77 12.35 7.26
CA ILE A 179 3.84 11.39 7.59
C ILE A 179 5.09 11.62 6.73
N ALA A 180 4.94 11.76 5.41
CA ALA A 180 6.06 11.99 4.50
C ALA A 180 6.76 13.32 4.78
N LEU A 181 6.01 14.39 5.02
CA LEU A 181 6.58 15.70 5.38
C LEU A 181 7.32 15.66 6.72
N ASP A 182 6.84 14.85 7.65
CA ASP A 182 7.42 14.68 8.98
C ASP A 182 8.55 13.69 9.08
N SER A 183 8.72 12.86 8.05
CA SER A 183 9.70 11.78 8.03
C SER A 183 11.15 12.23 8.25
N MET A 184 11.48 13.44 7.79
CA MET A 184 12.72 14.16 8.10
C MET A 184 12.46 15.50 8.76
N ARG A 185 11.23 15.78 9.19
CA ARG A 185 10.78 17.14 9.60
C ARG A 185 11.12 18.18 8.53
N TYR A 186 10.64 17.93 7.31
CA TYR A 186 10.93 18.81 6.19
C TYR A 186 10.36 20.22 6.43
N ILE A 187 11.14 21.25 6.08
CA ILE A 187 10.70 22.65 6.10
C ILE A 187 9.67 22.84 4.99
N THR A 188 8.55 23.49 5.33
CA THR A 188 7.52 23.88 4.37
C THR A 188 7.81 25.30 3.89
N PRO A 189 8.04 25.54 2.58
CA PRO A 189 8.24 26.88 2.04
C PRO A 189 7.04 27.82 2.26
N GLU A 190 7.27 29.12 2.25
CA GLU A 190 6.20 30.13 2.43
C GLU A 190 5.14 30.09 1.30
N ASP A 191 5.53 29.67 0.10
CA ASP A 191 4.66 29.55 -1.08
C ASP A 191 4.04 28.15 -1.24
N ALA A 192 4.16 27.29 -0.22
CA ALA A 192 3.52 25.99 -0.19
C ALA A 192 2.00 26.08 -0.37
N SER A 193 1.45 25.15 -1.17
CA SER A 193 0.00 25.00 -1.35
C SER A 193 -0.69 24.40 -0.13
N TYR A 194 0.04 23.61 0.66
CA TYR A 194 -0.45 22.97 1.88
C TYR A 194 0.60 23.04 2.99
N THR A 195 0.19 23.54 4.15
CA THR A 195 0.97 23.51 5.39
C THR A 195 0.61 22.29 6.24
N ARG A 196 1.40 22.01 7.28
CA ARG A 196 1.04 21.02 8.32
C ARG A 196 -0.29 21.34 8.98
N ASP A 197 -0.54 22.62 9.26
CA ASP A 197 -1.81 23.09 9.84
C ASP A 197 -3.00 22.77 8.93
N ASP A 198 -2.85 22.93 7.61
CA ASP A 198 -3.88 22.57 6.63
C ASP A 198 -4.15 21.06 6.65
N MET A 199 -3.08 20.24 6.58
CA MET A 199 -3.20 18.77 6.61
C MET A 199 -3.85 18.28 7.90
N ILE A 200 -3.41 18.76 9.06
CA ILE A 200 -3.98 18.44 10.38
C ILE A 200 -5.45 18.83 10.43
N THR A 201 -5.79 20.05 9.99
CA THR A 201 -7.17 20.54 9.99
C THR A 201 -8.06 19.70 9.08
N GLU A 202 -7.61 19.34 7.87
CA GLU A 202 -8.38 18.50 6.95
C GLU A 202 -8.59 17.09 7.50
N ILE A 203 -7.61 16.49 8.17
CA ILE A 203 -7.78 15.20 8.85
C ILE A 203 -8.78 15.33 10.01
N MET A 204 -8.62 16.32 10.90
CA MET A 204 -9.50 16.52 12.05
C MET A 204 -10.98 16.75 11.66
N LYS A 205 -11.23 17.39 10.50
CA LYS A 205 -12.59 17.54 9.95
C LYS A 205 -13.25 16.20 9.65
N LEU A 206 -12.48 15.16 9.35
CA LEU A 206 -12.97 13.83 8.97
C LEU A 206 -13.20 12.90 10.17
N GLN A 207 -12.85 13.32 11.40
CA GLN A 207 -13.14 12.53 12.60
C GLN A 207 -14.64 12.23 12.69
N LEU A 208 -14.99 10.99 13.03
CA LEU A 208 -16.35 10.52 13.19
C LEU A 208 -16.92 10.90 14.58
N ALA A 209 -18.19 10.57 14.81
CA ALA A 209 -18.89 10.94 16.05
C ALA A 209 -18.44 10.11 17.27
N ASP A 210 -17.93 8.90 17.03
CA ASP A 210 -17.38 7.98 18.02
C ASP A 210 -15.90 8.24 18.36
N GLY A 211 -15.26 9.20 17.68
CA GLY A 211 -13.87 9.59 17.88
C GLY A 211 -12.89 9.03 16.85
N GLY A 212 -13.29 8.02 16.07
CA GLY A 212 -12.43 7.35 15.09
C GLY A 212 -12.43 7.99 13.71
N PHE A 213 -11.82 7.30 12.75
CA PHE A 213 -11.71 7.71 11.35
C PHE A 213 -11.99 6.53 10.40
N SER A 214 -12.37 6.83 9.17
CA SER A 214 -12.66 5.84 8.12
C SER A 214 -12.28 6.35 6.74
N LEU A 215 -12.20 5.45 5.75
CA LEU A 215 -11.98 5.86 4.36
C LEU A 215 -13.19 6.56 3.77
N GLN A 216 -14.35 5.89 3.83
CA GLN A 216 -15.60 6.35 3.23
C GLN A 216 -16.85 6.00 4.06
N ASP A 217 -16.69 5.24 5.14
CA ASP A 217 -17.80 4.68 5.92
C ASP A 217 -18.30 5.58 7.02
N GLU A 218 -19.44 5.17 7.58
CA GLU A 218 -20.04 5.85 8.70
C GLU A 218 -19.47 5.45 10.06
N GLU A 219 -18.71 4.35 10.11
CA GLU A 219 -18.17 3.72 11.31
C GLU A 219 -16.64 3.79 11.32
N ALA A 220 -16.05 3.87 12.50
CA ALA A 220 -14.60 3.92 12.66
C ALA A 220 -13.95 2.62 12.17
N ASP A 221 -12.92 2.77 11.35
CA ASP A 221 -12.08 1.69 10.86
C ASP A 221 -10.74 1.69 11.64
N PRO A 222 -10.29 0.53 12.16
CA PRO A 222 -9.08 0.47 12.97
C PRO A 222 -7.82 0.85 12.17
N ASP A 223 -7.71 0.48 10.89
CA ASP A 223 -6.54 0.80 10.06
C ASP A 223 -6.39 2.31 9.91
N ILE A 224 -7.46 2.97 9.45
CA ILE A 224 -7.44 4.39 9.18
C ILE A 224 -7.31 5.20 10.45
N THR A 225 -8.00 4.79 11.52
CA THR A 225 -7.86 5.44 12.82
C THR A 225 -6.41 5.35 13.31
N ALA A 226 -5.79 4.17 13.26
CA ALA A 226 -4.40 3.99 13.67
C ALA A 226 -3.41 4.76 12.78
N MET A 227 -3.59 4.76 11.46
CA MET A 227 -2.74 5.53 10.54
C MET A 227 -2.81 7.04 10.81
N VAL A 228 -4.00 7.58 11.14
CA VAL A 228 -4.15 8.99 11.57
C VAL A 228 -3.39 9.24 12.86
N LEU A 229 -3.47 8.33 13.84
CA LEU A 229 -2.72 8.45 15.09
C LEU A 229 -1.21 8.48 14.87
N GLN A 230 -0.69 7.68 13.92
CA GLN A 230 0.73 7.72 13.53
C GLN A 230 1.12 9.09 12.96
N ALA A 231 0.27 9.69 12.12
CA ALA A 231 0.50 11.02 11.56
C ALA A 231 0.39 12.14 12.61
N PHE A 232 -0.46 11.96 13.63
CA PHE A 232 -0.69 12.95 14.69
C PHE A 232 0.28 12.85 15.87
N ALA A 233 0.99 11.74 16.02
CA ALA A 233 1.94 11.53 17.12
C ALA A 233 2.95 12.68 17.31
N PRO A 234 3.54 13.29 16.25
CA PRO A 234 4.44 14.43 16.41
C PRO A 234 3.81 15.68 17.05
N TYR A 235 2.48 15.81 16.97
CA TYR A 235 1.72 16.97 17.41
C TYR A 235 0.95 16.74 18.70
N TYR A 236 1.02 15.54 19.29
CA TYR A 236 0.31 15.18 20.53
C TYR A 236 0.64 16.14 21.69
N ASN A 237 1.88 16.63 21.73
CA ASN A 237 2.36 17.57 22.76
C ASN A 237 2.10 19.05 22.43
N SER A 238 1.35 19.35 21.37
CA SER A 238 1.00 20.73 21.02
C SER A 238 -0.27 21.19 21.73
N GLU A 239 -0.23 22.40 22.28
CA GLU A 239 -1.42 23.08 22.85
C GLU A 239 -2.20 23.92 21.83
N GLN A 240 -1.81 23.85 20.55
CA GLN A 240 -2.50 24.56 19.49
C GLN A 240 -3.95 24.06 19.35
N LYS A 241 -4.89 25.01 19.30
CA LYS A 241 -6.32 24.74 19.14
C LYS A 241 -6.75 24.98 17.71
N TYR A 242 -7.41 23.98 17.12
CA TYR A 242 -7.96 24.02 15.78
C TYR A 242 -9.46 24.22 15.87
N THR A 243 -9.99 25.19 15.12
CA THR A 243 -11.44 25.42 15.03
C THR A 243 -11.93 25.11 13.64
N TYR A 244 -12.78 24.09 13.51
CA TYR A 244 -13.25 23.57 12.24
C TYR A 244 -14.69 23.07 12.34
N THR A 245 -15.32 22.80 11.19
CA THR A 245 -16.62 22.14 11.12
C THR A 245 -16.39 20.67 10.83
N GLN A 246 -16.73 19.80 11.78
CA GLN A 246 -16.59 18.36 11.61
C GLN A 246 -17.56 17.87 10.53
N LYS A 247 -17.07 17.15 9.53
CA LYS A 247 -17.83 16.74 8.34
C LYS A 247 -19.01 15.83 8.70
N LYS A 248 -18.79 14.85 9.59
CA LYS A 248 -19.83 13.87 9.95
C LYS A 248 -20.98 14.47 10.76
N THR A 249 -20.67 15.34 11.72
CA THR A 249 -21.68 15.91 12.63
C THR A 249 -22.19 17.29 12.21
N ASN A 250 -21.51 17.93 11.25
CA ASN A 250 -21.71 19.33 10.84
C ASN A 250 -21.64 20.34 12.00
N LYS A 251 -20.94 19.98 13.10
CA LYS A 251 -20.76 20.87 14.26
C LYS A 251 -19.45 21.61 14.15
N LYS A 252 -19.48 22.90 14.48
CA LYS A 252 -18.27 23.69 14.72
C LYS A 252 -17.69 23.31 16.08
N VAL A 253 -16.45 22.83 16.09
CA VAL A 253 -15.74 22.40 17.30
C VAL A 253 -14.39 23.10 17.38
N THR A 254 -13.84 23.20 18.60
CA THR A 254 -12.48 23.66 18.85
C THR A 254 -11.78 22.60 19.67
N LYS A 255 -10.74 21.97 19.11
CA LYS A 255 -10.00 20.88 19.75
C LYS A 255 -8.49 21.04 19.58
N THR A 256 -7.70 20.49 20.49
CA THR A 256 -6.26 20.24 20.27
C THR A 256 -6.07 18.90 19.55
N VAL A 257 -4.87 18.66 19.01
CA VAL A 257 -4.54 17.32 18.47
C VAL A 257 -4.60 16.25 19.56
N ARG A 258 -4.14 16.55 20.78
CA ARG A 258 -4.23 15.64 21.93
C ARG A 258 -5.66 15.12 22.14
N GLN A 259 -6.65 16.02 22.18
CA GLN A 259 -8.04 15.63 22.39
C GLN A 259 -8.57 14.69 21.29
N VAL A 260 -8.22 14.95 20.03
CA VAL A 260 -8.62 14.10 18.90
C VAL A 260 -7.94 12.73 18.97
N VAL A 261 -6.66 12.69 19.35
CA VAL A 261 -5.90 11.44 19.54
C VAL A 261 -6.48 10.62 20.70
N ASP A 262 -6.78 11.25 21.84
CA ASP A 262 -7.29 10.55 23.02
C ASP A 262 -8.67 9.94 22.76
N GLU A 263 -9.56 10.66 22.08
CA GLU A 263 -10.86 10.12 21.63
C GLU A 263 -10.69 8.93 20.67
N ALA A 264 -9.78 9.04 19.69
CA ALA A 264 -9.51 7.96 18.75
C ALA A 264 -8.89 6.72 19.42
N LEU A 265 -8.05 6.90 20.45
CA LEU A 265 -7.52 5.80 21.27
C LEU A 265 -8.62 5.09 22.07
N GLU A 266 -9.60 5.84 22.58
CA GLU A 266 -10.79 5.25 23.22
C GLU A 266 -11.61 4.44 22.21
N THR A 267 -11.82 4.96 20.99
CA THR A 267 -12.49 4.23 19.90
C THR A 267 -11.75 2.94 19.58
N LEU A 268 -10.42 2.98 19.35
CA LEU A 268 -9.63 1.78 19.07
C LEU A 268 -9.69 0.76 20.22
N SER A 269 -9.58 1.22 21.47
CA SER A 269 -9.72 0.33 22.63
C SER A 269 -11.10 -0.35 22.66
N SER A 270 -12.16 0.32 22.19
CA SER A 270 -13.50 -0.26 22.13
C SER A 270 -13.71 -1.24 20.95
N LEU A 271 -12.97 -1.05 19.86
CA LEU A 271 -13.02 -1.91 18.67
C LEU A 271 -12.19 -3.20 18.81
N GLN A 272 -11.22 -3.22 19.74
CA GLN A 272 -10.37 -4.39 19.95
C GLN A 272 -11.18 -5.60 20.45
N LEU A 273 -10.93 -6.76 19.85
CA LEU A 273 -11.59 -8.02 20.12
C LEU A 273 -11.05 -8.70 21.38
N ASP A 274 -11.80 -9.70 21.88
CA ASP A 274 -11.47 -10.43 23.11
C ASP A 274 -10.13 -11.19 23.06
N ASP A 275 -9.64 -11.51 21.87
CA ASP A 275 -8.35 -12.18 21.66
C ASP A 275 -7.20 -11.20 21.36
N GLY A 276 -7.44 -9.89 21.52
CA GLY A 276 -6.44 -8.84 21.36
C GLY A 276 -6.31 -8.30 19.93
N ASP A 277 -7.03 -8.86 18.97
CA ASP A 277 -6.98 -8.51 17.55
C ASP A 277 -8.04 -7.46 17.14
N PHE A 278 -8.09 -7.11 15.85
CA PHE A 278 -9.06 -6.18 15.27
C PHE A 278 -9.77 -6.74 14.04
N GLU A 279 -10.98 -6.26 13.82
CA GLU A 279 -11.78 -6.52 12.63
C GLU A 279 -11.88 -5.24 11.77
N SER A 280 -11.69 -5.39 10.46
CA SER A 280 -11.98 -4.33 9.48
C SER A 280 -12.86 -4.92 8.39
N TRP A 281 -13.90 -4.17 7.99
CA TRP A 281 -14.89 -4.61 6.98
C TRP A 281 -15.53 -5.98 7.24
N GLY A 282 -15.70 -6.35 8.51
CA GLY A 282 -16.29 -7.64 8.90
C GLY A 282 -15.33 -8.83 8.84
N VAL A 283 -14.02 -8.59 8.71
CA VAL A 283 -12.98 -9.62 8.67
C VAL A 283 -11.88 -9.32 9.69
N GLU A 284 -11.71 -10.23 10.66
CA GLU A 284 -10.56 -10.23 11.57
C GLU A 284 -9.28 -10.40 10.76
N ASN A 285 -8.33 -9.48 10.90
CA ASN A 285 -7.12 -9.50 10.08
C ASN A 285 -5.86 -8.99 10.79
N SER A 286 -4.72 -9.48 10.33
CA SER A 286 -3.41 -9.18 10.92
C SER A 286 -3.00 -7.72 10.77
N GLU A 287 -3.38 -7.09 9.66
CA GLU A 287 -2.96 -5.76 9.25
C GLU A 287 -3.54 -4.69 10.18
N SER A 288 -4.80 -4.83 10.58
CA SER A 288 -5.44 -3.91 11.53
C SER A 288 -4.73 -3.88 12.87
N THR A 289 -4.38 -5.04 13.41
CA THR A 289 -3.61 -5.13 14.66
C THR A 289 -2.19 -4.59 14.49
N ALA A 290 -1.56 -4.82 13.34
CA ALA A 290 -0.25 -4.26 13.02
C ALA A 290 -0.27 -2.72 12.99
N GLN A 291 -1.29 -2.09 12.40
CA GLN A 291 -1.42 -0.62 12.36
C GLN A 291 -1.59 -0.02 13.76
N VAL A 292 -2.45 -0.63 14.60
CA VAL A 292 -2.67 -0.17 15.98
C VAL A 292 -1.38 -0.30 16.80
N LEU A 293 -0.62 -1.39 16.62
CA LEU A 293 0.68 -1.57 17.27
C LEU A 293 1.66 -0.43 16.91
N VAL A 294 1.75 -0.06 15.64
CA VAL A 294 2.60 1.06 15.18
C VAL A 294 2.13 2.39 15.76
N ALA A 295 0.81 2.63 15.81
CA ALA A 295 0.23 3.85 16.36
C ALA A 295 0.58 4.04 17.85
N LEU A 296 0.48 2.97 18.65
CA LEU A 296 0.86 3.02 20.06
C LEU A 296 2.36 3.28 20.24
N CYS A 297 3.21 2.61 19.45
CA CYS A 297 4.66 2.87 19.46
C CYS A 297 4.98 4.32 19.13
N ALA A 298 4.33 4.90 18.11
CA ALA A 298 4.55 6.29 17.70
C ALA A 298 4.13 7.31 18.78
N LEU A 299 3.06 7.00 19.53
CA LEU A 299 2.55 7.81 20.63
C LEU A 299 3.28 7.58 21.97
N GLY A 300 4.27 6.69 21.99
CA GLY A 300 4.98 6.28 23.19
C GLY A 300 4.09 5.60 24.23
N LYS A 301 3.08 4.86 23.77
CA LYS A 301 2.22 4.01 24.62
C LYS A 301 2.73 2.58 24.49
N ASP A 302 2.95 1.93 25.62
CA ASP A 302 3.46 0.56 25.66
C ASP A 302 2.42 -0.41 25.07
N PRO A 303 2.63 -0.98 23.87
CA PRO A 303 1.61 -1.81 23.23
C PRO A 303 1.40 -3.15 23.93
N ILE A 304 2.30 -3.54 24.84
CA ILE A 304 2.22 -4.80 25.60
C ILE A 304 1.47 -4.59 26.92
N ASN A 305 1.72 -3.45 27.59
CA ASN A 305 1.24 -3.22 28.96
C ASN A 305 0.16 -2.15 29.10
N ASP A 306 -0.22 -1.45 28.02
CA ASP A 306 -1.30 -0.46 28.08
C ASP A 306 -2.63 -1.18 28.34
N ALA A 307 -3.17 -1.00 29.56
CA ALA A 307 -4.38 -1.69 30.03
C ALA A 307 -5.62 -1.43 29.16
N ARG A 308 -5.64 -0.36 28.35
CA ARG A 308 -6.73 -0.11 27.39
C ARG A 308 -6.75 -1.15 26.28
N PHE A 309 -5.59 -1.71 25.96
CA PHE A 309 -5.36 -2.63 24.84
C PHE A 309 -5.10 -4.08 25.26
N ILE A 310 -5.49 -4.43 26.50
CA ILE A 310 -5.49 -5.80 27.02
C ILE A 310 -6.93 -6.26 27.18
N LYS A 311 -7.35 -7.24 26.38
CA LYS A 311 -8.73 -7.79 26.38
C LYS A 311 -8.71 -9.25 26.78
N ASN A 312 -9.49 -9.60 27.80
CA ASN A 312 -9.55 -10.96 28.35
C ASN A 312 -8.16 -11.58 28.62
N GLY A 313 -7.18 -10.75 28.98
CA GLY A 313 -5.80 -11.17 29.22
C GLY A 313 -4.90 -11.25 27.99
N ASN A 314 -5.41 -11.03 26.78
CA ASN A 314 -4.64 -11.02 25.54
C ASN A 314 -4.17 -9.60 25.21
N THR A 315 -2.93 -9.50 24.74
CA THR A 315 -2.31 -8.25 24.26
C THR A 315 -2.51 -8.09 22.75
N LEU A 316 -2.19 -6.90 22.22
CA LEU A 316 -2.10 -6.68 20.77
C LEU A 316 -1.11 -7.64 20.09
N LEU A 317 -0.02 -7.99 20.79
CA LEU A 317 0.99 -8.86 20.23
C LEU A 317 0.50 -10.31 20.16
N ASP A 318 -0.28 -10.77 21.14
CA ASP A 318 -0.96 -12.08 21.08
C ASP A 318 -1.94 -12.10 19.88
N GLY A 319 -2.72 -11.03 19.71
CA GLY A 319 -3.64 -10.84 18.59
C GLY A 319 -2.94 -10.90 17.23
N LEU A 320 -1.81 -10.20 17.06
CA LEU A 320 -1.02 -10.25 15.83
C LEU A 320 -0.40 -11.63 15.59
N MET A 321 0.21 -12.22 16.62
CA MET A 321 0.95 -13.48 16.51
C MET A 321 0.05 -14.68 16.21
N LYS A 322 -1.28 -14.57 16.41
CA LYS A 322 -2.25 -15.58 16.01
C LYS A 322 -2.29 -15.85 14.50
N TYR A 323 -1.75 -14.95 13.68
CA TYR A 323 -1.69 -15.03 12.22
C TYR A 323 -0.35 -15.53 11.66
N ARG A 324 0.65 -15.70 12.53
CA ARG A 324 1.96 -16.22 12.14
C ARG A 324 1.86 -17.68 11.71
N MET A 325 2.46 -18.03 10.58
CA MET A 325 2.57 -19.38 10.06
C MET A 325 3.92 -20.04 10.40
N GLU A 326 3.96 -21.37 10.31
CA GLU A 326 5.19 -22.16 10.52
C GLU A 326 6.30 -21.83 9.51
N ASP A 327 5.93 -21.35 8.31
CA ASP A 327 6.88 -20.94 7.27
C ASP A 327 7.54 -19.57 7.55
N GLY A 328 7.10 -18.88 8.62
CA GLY A 328 7.58 -17.58 9.06
C GLY A 328 6.76 -16.39 8.57
N GLY A 329 5.91 -16.56 7.55
CA GLY A 329 5.03 -15.52 7.05
C GLY A 329 3.77 -15.35 7.91
N PHE A 330 2.93 -14.39 7.52
CA PHE A 330 1.66 -14.09 8.17
C PHE A 330 0.52 -14.21 7.15
N ILE A 331 -0.60 -14.81 7.55
CA ILE A 331 -1.84 -14.79 6.76
C ILE A 331 -2.60 -13.49 7.02
N HIS A 332 -3.40 -13.07 6.03
CA HIS A 332 -4.32 -11.94 6.20
C HIS A 332 -5.39 -12.24 7.25
N SER A 333 -6.11 -13.36 7.07
CA SER A 333 -7.21 -13.77 7.94
C SER A 333 -7.26 -15.30 8.09
N LYS A 334 -7.92 -15.77 9.15
CA LYS A 334 -8.16 -17.21 9.42
C LYS A 334 -9.36 -17.78 8.65
N VAL A 335 -10.07 -16.94 7.91
CA VAL A 335 -11.21 -17.34 7.07
C VAL A 335 -10.95 -17.00 5.61
N TYR A 336 -11.55 -17.78 4.71
CA TYR A 336 -11.56 -17.44 3.29
C TYR A 336 -12.47 -16.23 3.05
N ASP A 337 -11.97 -15.29 2.26
CA ASP A 337 -12.76 -14.17 1.75
C ASP A 337 -12.98 -14.34 0.24
N SER A 338 -14.23 -14.45 -0.18
CA SER A 338 -14.58 -14.56 -1.60
C SER A 338 -14.39 -13.26 -2.37
N GLU A 339 -14.42 -12.11 -1.68
CA GLU A 339 -14.20 -10.79 -2.27
C GLU A 339 -12.71 -10.44 -2.35
N ASN A 340 -11.88 -11.07 -1.51
CA ASN A 340 -10.43 -11.01 -1.57
C ASN A 340 -9.81 -12.41 -1.80
N PRO A 341 -9.69 -12.88 -3.06
CA PRO A 341 -9.16 -14.22 -3.36
C PRO A 341 -7.67 -14.41 -3.02
N THR A 342 -6.97 -13.33 -2.65
CA THR A 342 -5.58 -13.40 -2.14
C THR A 342 -5.51 -13.61 -0.63
N SER A 343 -6.64 -13.49 0.08
CA SER A 343 -6.79 -13.90 1.47
C SER A 343 -7.05 -15.40 1.54
N LYS A 344 -5.99 -16.16 1.81
CA LYS A 344 -6.06 -17.59 2.04
C LYS A 344 -5.60 -17.90 3.46
N PRO A 345 -6.41 -18.58 4.28
CA PRO A 345 -6.03 -18.89 5.66
C PRO A 345 -4.94 -19.96 5.77
N ASP A 346 -4.62 -20.65 4.66
CA ASP A 346 -3.63 -21.70 4.56
C ASP A 346 -2.33 -21.26 3.85
N GLU A 347 -2.21 -19.99 3.47
CA GLU A 347 -1.04 -19.47 2.76
C GLU A 347 -0.66 -18.07 3.26
N SER A 348 0.60 -17.89 3.64
CA SER A 348 1.16 -16.59 4.02
C SER A 348 0.96 -15.56 2.91
N ASN A 349 0.53 -14.35 3.30
CA ASN A 349 0.23 -13.24 2.42
C ASN A 349 1.33 -12.17 2.50
N SER A 350 1.70 -11.58 1.35
CA SER A 350 2.78 -10.59 1.29
C SER A 350 2.45 -9.33 2.10
N MET A 351 1.26 -8.75 1.92
CA MET A 351 0.86 -7.52 2.62
C MET A 351 0.77 -7.75 4.13
N ALA A 352 0.12 -8.84 4.56
CA ALA A 352 0.04 -9.21 5.97
C ALA A 352 1.44 -9.34 6.60
N SER A 353 2.34 -10.05 5.91
CA SER A 353 3.72 -10.23 6.34
C SER A 353 4.51 -8.92 6.36
N GLU A 354 4.31 -8.04 5.39
CA GLU A 354 4.92 -6.70 5.32
C GLU A 354 4.51 -5.82 6.50
N GLN A 355 3.21 -5.80 6.82
CA GLN A 355 2.70 -4.99 7.93
C GLN A 355 3.09 -5.55 9.29
N ALA A 356 3.05 -6.87 9.45
CA ALA A 356 3.60 -7.54 10.64
C ALA A 356 5.10 -7.24 10.81
N LEU A 357 5.88 -7.24 9.71
CA LEU A 357 7.31 -6.95 9.76
C LEU A 357 7.56 -5.54 10.33
N TYR A 358 7.03 -4.50 9.69
CA TYR A 358 7.34 -3.14 10.15
C TYR A 358 6.69 -2.81 11.51
N SER A 359 5.60 -3.49 11.90
CA SER A 359 4.99 -3.28 13.22
C SER A 359 5.87 -3.85 14.34
N LEU A 360 6.43 -5.04 14.14
CA LEU A 360 7.41 -5.63 15.06
C LEU A 360 8.69 -4.80 15.11
N VAL A 361 9.13 -4.24 13.98
CA VAL A 361 10.25 -3.28 13.96
C VAL A 361 9.91 -2.01 14.74
N ALA A 362 8.69 -1.46 14.61
CA ALA A 362 8.25 -0.32 15.40
C ALA A 362 8.28 -0.64 16.92
N LEU A 363 7.87 -1.84 17.31
CA LEU A 363 7.92 -2.31 18.70
C LEU A 363 9.37 -2.45 19.20
N SER A 364 10.28 -3.05 18.43
CA SER A 364 11.71 -3.13 18.78
C SER A 364 12.32 -1.74 18.94
N ARG A 365 12.01 -0.81 18.01
CA ARG A 365 12.49 0.58 18.08
C ARG A 365 11.97 1.31 19.32
N TYR A 366 10.69 1.13 19.65
CA TYR A 366 10.08 1.68 20.85
C TYR A 366 10.76 1.14 22.13
N LYS A 367 10.92 -0.18 22.25
CA LYS A 367 11.59 -0.83 23.40
C LYS A 367 13.04 -0.36 23.56
N GLY A 368 13.75 -0.14 22.45
CA GLY A 368 15.13 0.33 22.45
C GLY A 368 15.31 1.85 22.63
N GLY A 369 14.23 2.62 22.75
CA GLY A 369 14.31 4.09 22.89
C GLY A 369 14.83 4.81 21.64
N TYR A 370 14.65 4.20 20.47
CA TYR A 370 14.99 4.77 19.17
C TYR A 370 13.87 5.68 18.65
N ARG A 371 14.16 6.44 17.60
CA ARG A 371 13.12 7.21 16.90
C ARG A 371 12.00 6.31 16.38
N SER A 372 10.79 6.85 16.30
CA SER A 372 9.62 6.13 15.76
C SER A 372 9.85 5.60 14.34
N LEU A 373 9.03 4.65 13.89
CA LEU A 373 9.21 3.94 12.61
C LEU A 373 9.45 4.90 11.43
N TYR A 374 8.64 5.95 11.33
CA TYR A 374 8.69 6.90 10.22
C TYR A 374 9.52 8.17 10.48
N ASP A 375 10.28 8.27 11.58
CA ASP A 375 11.21 9.38 11.82
C ASP A 375 12.63 8.95 11.43
N PHE A 376 13.02 9.26 10.19
CA PHE A 376 14.27 8.82 9.54
C PHE A 376 15.46 9.73 9.80
N ARG A 377 15.29 10.76 10.65
CA ARG A 377 16.40 11.62 11.08
C ARG A 377 17.46 10.80 11.82
N PRO A 378 18.69 11.29 11.92
CA PRO A 378 19.70 10.68 12.78
C PRO A 378 19.16 10.42 14.18
N GLU A 379 19.46 9.25 14.75
CA GLU A 379 19.03 8.90 16.10
C GLU A 379 19.41 9.99 17.10
N MET A 380 18.57 10.20 18.12
CA MET A 380 18.82 11.23 19.12
C MET A 380 20.17 11.01 19.79
N ASP A 381 20.96 12.08 19.92
CA ASP A 381 22.18 12.01 20.71
C ASP A 381 21.87 11.81 22.20
N GLU A 382 22.86 11.31 22.94
CA GLU A 382 22.70 10.96 24.36
C GLU A 382 22.38 12.17 25.26
N ASN A 383 22.78 13.38 24.87
CA ASN A 383 22.47 14.58 25.65
C ASN A 383 20.99 14.94 25.54
N ILE A 384 20.42 14.90 24.33
CA ILE A 384 18.99 15.12 24.12
C ILE A 384 18.16 14.01 24.78
N LYS A 385 18.56 12.74 24.64
CA LYS A 385 17.89 11.62 25.35
C LYS A 385 17.88 11.81 26.85
N SER A 386 19.03 12.15 27.44
CA SER A 386 19.16 12.42 28.87
C SER A 386 18.26 13.58 29.33
N GLN A 387 18.20 14.65 28.54
CA GLN A 387 17.33 15.80 28.81
C GLN A 387 15.85 15.40 28.78
N ILE A 388 15.42 14.65 27.76
CA ILE A 388 14.04 14.14 27.66
C ILE A 388 13.73 13.26 28.87
N ASN A 389 14.58 12.30 29.20
CA ASN A 389 14.38 11.39 30.33
C ASN A 389 14.27 12.15 31.66
N SER A 390 15.16 13.12 31.90
CA SER A 390 15.11 13.95 33.10
C SER A 390 13.81 14.77 33.22
N VAL A 391 13.31 15.31 32.09
CA VAL A 391 12.02 16.00 32.06
C VAL A 391 10.89 15.02 32.31
N GLN A 392 10.88 13.83 31.69
CA GLN A 392 9.85 12.81 31.92
C GLN A 392 9.79 12.36 33.38
N GLU A 393 10.93 12.06 34.01
CA GLU A 393 11.00 11.71 35.44
C GLU A 393 10.47 12.83 36.33
N SER A 394 10.80 14.08 35.98
CA SER A 394 10.30 15.26 36.70
C SER A 394 8.79 15.40 36.56
N ILE A 395 8.24 15.15 35.38
CA ILE A 395 6.79 15.14 35.12
C ILE A 395 6.11 14.02 35.92
N ASP A 396 6.67 12.82 35.95
CA ASP A 396 6.10 11.69 36.71
C ASP A 396 6.10 11.92 38.22
N SER A 397 6.97 12.81 38.72
CA SER A 397 6.97 13.25 40.11
C SER A 397 5.89 14.28 40.45
N ILE A 398 5.10 14.75 39.47
CA ILE A 398 3.96 15.65 39.71
C ILE A 398 2.84 14.83 40.41
N PRO A 399 2.29 15.30 41.54
CA PRO A 399 1.21 14.60 42.20
C PRO A 399 -0.05 14.56 41.31
N ALA A 400 -0.79 13.44 41.35
CA ALA A 400 -2.01 13.26 40.56
C ALA A 400 -3.07 14.35 40.79
N SER A 401 -3.07 14.98 41.97
CA SER A 401 -3.87 16.16 42.28
C SER A 401 -2.94 17.27 42.72
N VAL A 402 -2.83 18.32 41.90
CA VAL A 402 -1.94 19.45 42.15
C VAL A 402 -2.61 20.53 43.00
N SER A 403 -1.79 21.25 43.77
CA SER A 403 -2.21 22.37 44.60
C SER A 403 -1.35 23.60 44.31
N SER A 404 -1.73 24.76 44.85
CA SER A 404 -0.95 26.00 44.67
C SER A 404 0.51 25.90 45.13
N LYS A 405 0.85 24.93 45.99
CA LYS A 405 2.21 24.66 46.48
C LYS A 405 3.11 24.08 45.39
N ASP A 406 2.51 23.39 44.42
CA ASP A 406 3.19 22.69 43.34
C ASP A 406 3.50 23.61 42.15
N ALA A 407 2.92 24.82 42.13
CA ALA A 407 3.04 25.75 41.01
C ALA A 407 4.48 26.10 40.63
N SER A 408 5.37 26.32 41.60
CA SER A 408 6.79 26.59 41.31
C SER A 408 7.49 25.39 40.69
N LYS A 409 7.16 24.17 41.15
CA LYS A 409 7.69 22.93 40.59
C LYS A 409 7.21 22.74 39.16
N VAL A 410 5.91 22.86 38.91
CA VAL A 410 5.31 22.72 37.57
C VAL A 410 5.89 23.75 36.59
N LYS A 411 6.03 25.02 37.00
CA LYS A 411 6.68 26.05 36.17
C LYS A 411 8.13 25.72 35.84
N HIS A 412 8.88 25.19 36.81
CA HIS A 412 10.26 24.79 36.58
C HIS A 412 10.33 23.64 35.57
N ILE A 413 9.53 22.58 35.74
CA ILE A 413 9.47 21.45 34.80
C ILE A 413 9.11 21.94 33.38
N PHE A 414 8.12 22.83 33.26
CA PHE A 414 7.77 23.43 31.97
C PHE A 414 8.92 24.23 31.36
N SER A 415 9.69 24.98 32.17
CA SER A 415 10.87 25.69 31.67
C SER A 415 11.98 24.74 31.18
N GLU A 416 12.15 23.57 31.79
CA GLU A 416 13.09 22.55 31.31
C GLU A 416 12.59 21.87 30.03
N TYR A 417 11.28 21.60 29.93
CA TYR A 417 10.65 21.11 28.71
C TYR A 417 10.86 22.05 27.52
N LEU A 418 10.73 23.38 27.71
CA LEU A 418 10.94 24.35 26.64
C LEU A 418 12.38 24.39 26.10
N LYS A 419 13.37 23.91 26.88
CA LYS A 419 14.76 23.80 26.42
C LYS A 419 14.98 22.62 25.48
N ILE A 420 14.05 21.65 25.42
CA ILE A 420 14.11 20.55 24.45
C ILE A 420 13.77 21.14 23.07
N PRO A 421 14.57 20.85 22.02
CA PRO A 421 14.27 21.31 20.67
C PRO A 421 12.86 20.91 20.25
N ILE A 422 12.13 21.82 19.59
CA ILE A 422 10.73 21.60 19.22
C ILE A 422 10.50 20.32 18.40
N SER A 423 11.46 19.97 17.53
CA SER A 423 11.48 18.76 16.72
C SER A 423 11.66 17.45 17.51
N GLU A 424 11.98 17.54 18.80
CA GLU A 424 12.19 16.42 19.72
C GLU A 424 11.13 16.35 20.83
N ARG A 425 10.35 17.42 21.02
CA ARG A 425 9.36 17.52 22.11
C ARG A 425 8.28 16.45 22.05
N SER A 426 8.01 15.83 20.89
CA SER A 426 7.07 14.71 20.74
C SER A 426 7.51 13.45 21.50
N TYR A 427 8.81 13.29 21.79
CA TYR A 427 9.36 12.16 22.53
C TYR A 427 9.26 12.31 24.06
N VAL A 428 8.75 13.45 24.56
CA VAL A 428 8.35 13.59 25.97
C VAL A 428 6.94 13.02 26.13
N TYR A 429 6.82 11.69 26.16
CA TYR A 429 5.54 10.97 26.00
C TYR A 429 4.54 11.20 27.14
N ASN A 430 5.01 11.64 28.31
CA ASN A 430 4.18 11.95 29.46
C ASN A 430 3.83 13.45 29.60
N TYR A 431 4.13 14.28 28.60
CA TYR A 431 3.85 15.72 28.61
C TYR A 431 2.40 16.09 28.95
N TYR A 432 1.42 15.27 28.56
CA TYR A 432 0.01 15.49 28.90
C TYR A 432 -0.20 15.71 30.41
N LYS A 433 0.52 14.99 31.27
CA LYS A 433 0.46 15.17 32.74
C LYS A 433 0.91 16.57 33.17
N LEU A 434 1.94 17.10 32.50
CA LEU A 434 2.43 18.46 32.74
C LEU A 434 1.41 19.49 32.27
N SER A 435 0.84 19.29 31.07
CA SER A 435 -0.19 20.17 30.52
C SER A 435 -1.42 20.24 31.41
N ASP A 436 -1.94 19.09 31.86
CA ASP A 436 -3.13 19.03 32.73
C ASP A 436 -2.85 19.67 34.11
N ALA A 437 -1.64 19.50 34.64
CA ALA A 437 -1.19 20.16 35.87
C ALA A 437 -1.10 21.69 35.69
N MET A 438 -0.59 22.17 34.56
CA MET A 438 -0.53 23.59 34.22
C MET A 438 -1.94 24.19 34.11
N GLU A 439 -2.86 23.50 33.42
CA GLU A 439 -4.25 23.93 33.30
C GLU A 439 -4.93 24.03 34.68
N SER A 440 -4.79 22.99 35.50
CA SER A 440 -5.34 22.95 36.87
C SER A 440 -4.82 24.09 37.76
N LEU A 441 -3.56 24.50 37.56
CA LEU A 441 -2.93 25.59 38.30
C LEU A 441 -3.05 26.96 37.62
N LYS A 442 -3.70 27.03 36.45
CA LYS A 442 -3.82 28.24 35.63
C LYS A 442 -2.45 28.85 35.29
N ILE A 443 -1.49 28.00 34.96
CA ILE A 443 -0.17 28.39 34.46
C ILE A 443 -0.29 28.51 32.94
N ASP A 444 0.02 29.69 32.40
CA ASP A 444 -0.01 29.92 30.96
C ASP A 444 1.02 29.05 30.25
N ASN A 445 0.58 28.36 29.19
CA ASN A 445 1.47 27.61 28.32
C ASN A 445 1.99 28.53 27.22
N THR A 446 3.30 28.78 27.25
CA THR A 446 4.00 29.66 26.30
C THR A 446 4.74 28.89 25.22
N SER A 447 4.45 27.60 25.02
CA SER A 447 5.08 26.81 23.97
C SER A 447 4.60 27.25 22.59
N GLU A 448 5.49 27.16 21.61
CA GLU A 448 5.22 27.51 20.22
C GLU A 448 4.34 26.42 19.55
N PRO A 449 3.48 26.79 18.58
CA PRO A 449 2.73 25.82 17.80
C PRO A 449 3.67 24.85 17.07
N ILE A 450 3.52 23.54 17.29
CA ILE A 450 4.43 22.54 16.74
C ILE A 450 4.29 22.47 15.21
N ALA A 451 3.06 22.48 14.69
CA ALA A 451 2.78 22.40 13.25
C ALA A 451 3.57 23.43 12.41
N ALA A 452 3.64 24.67 12.88
CA ALA A 452 4.35 25.73 12.17
C ALA A 452 5.87 25.72 12.37
N ASN A 453 6.40 25.04 13.40
CA ASN A 453 7.79 25.23 13.85
C ASN A 453 8.61 23.93 13.96
N ILE A 454 8.04 22.76 13.65
CA ILE A 454 8.75 21.47 13.76
C ILE A 454 9.79 21.23 12.66
N GLY A 455 9.70 21.96 11.53
CA GLY A 455 10.56 21.77 10.36
C GLY A 455 12.02 22.15 10.62
N VAL A 456 12.95 21.25 10.30
CA VAL A 456 14.40 21.44 10.52
C VAL A 456 15.28 21.04 9.34
N ASN A 457 14.76 20.30 8.36
CA ASN A 457 15.54 19.84 7.20
C ASN A 457 14.93 20.30 5.87
N GLU A 458 15.74 20.75 4.92
CA GLU A 458 15.28 21.01 3.54
C GLU A 458 15.42 19.76 2.64
N LYS A 459 16.38 18.90 2.99
CA LYS A 459 16.81 17.69 2.27
C LYS A 459 17.51 16.74 3.23
N GLY A 460 17.81 15.52 2.79
CA GLY A 460 18.70 14.63 3.52
C GLY A 460 18.42 13.15 3.30
N ASN A 461 19.48 12.37 3.47
CA ASN A 461 19.40 10.92 3.47
C ASN A 461 18.68 10.42 4.73
N GLY A 462 17.89 9.36 4.60
CA GLY A 462 17.34 8.68 5.76
C GLY A 462 18.40 7.91 6.55
N THR A 463 18.16 7.72 7.84
CA THR A 463 19.08 7.03 8.75
C THR A 463 18.73 5.55 8.87
N ILE A 464 19.76 4.72 8.69
CA ILE A 464 19.72 3.28 8.94
C ILE A 464 20.38 3.02 10.29
N THR A 465 19.69 2.28 11.15
CA THR A 465 20.19 1.95 12.50
C THR A 465 20.30 0.43 12.61
N PRO A 466 21.51 -0.15 12.80
CA PRO A 466 21.74 -1.59 12.85
C PRO A 466 21.27 -2.18 14.19
N ILE A 467 19.95 -2.23 14.39
CA ILE A 467 19.31 -2.77 15.60
C ILE A 467 19.33 -4.31 15.56
N PHE A 468 19.24 -4.90 14.37
CA PHE A 468 19.07 -6.35 14.20
C PHE A 468 20.27 -7.18 14.68
N ASP A 469 21.49 -6.82 14.28
CA ASP A 469 22.71 -7.57 14.62
C ASP A 469 23.86 -6.70 15.17
N GLY A 470 23.66 -5.38 15.29
CA GLY A 470 24.67 -4.44 15.79
C GLY A 470 25.89 -4.29 14.88
N SER A 471 25.83 -4.73 13.61
CA SER A 471 26.93 -4.60 12.66
C SER A 471 27.27 -3.15 12.32
N GLU A 472 28.57 -2.85 12.19
CA GLU A 472 29.04 -1.52 11.79
C GLU A 472 28.87 -1.30 10.28
N ASP A 473 28.24 -0.16 9.97
CA ASP A 473 28.37 0.66 8.75
C ASP A 473 28.44 -0.06 7.39
N LEU A 474 27.32 -0.02 6.66
CA LEU A 474 27.21 -0.50 5.27
C LEU A 474 27.84 0.46 4.24
N SER A 475 28.36 1.62 4.65
CA SER A 475 28.91 2.63 3.73
C SER A 475 30.42 2.45 3.47
N SER A 476 30.79 1.34 2.83
CA SER A 476 32.14 1.21 2.24
C SER A 476 32.18 1.73 0.80
N GLY A 477 33.30 2.33 0.40
CA GLY A 477 33.51 2.85 -0.96
C GLY A 477 33.21 1.80 -2.02
N VAL A 478 32.41 2.19 -3.03
CA VAL A 478 31.94 1.25 -4.06
C VAL A 478 33.05 1.03 -5.09
N LEU A 479 33.48 -0.22 -5.27
CA LEU A 479 34.36 -0.64 -6.36
C LEU A 479 33.57 -1.46 -7.39
N PHE A 480 33.92 -1.30 -8.67
CA PHE A 480 33.47 -2.18 -9.73
C PHE A 480 34.46 -3.35 -9.87
N THR A 481 33.99 -4.58 -9.69
CA THR A 481 34.83 -5.77 -9.50
C THR A 481 34.85 -6.69 -10.73
N GLU A 482 35.76 -7.67 -10.75
CA GLU A 482 35.76 -8.71 -11.80
C GLU A 482 34.47 -9.54 -11.81
N GLU A 483 33.81 -9.70 -10.66
CA GLU A 483 32.50 -10.35 -10.58
C GLU A 483 31.44 -9.55 -11.35
N ASP A 484 31.44 -8.22 -11.19
CA ASP A 484 30.53 -7.33 -11.91
C ASP A 484 30.81 -7.38 -13.42
N VAL A 485 32.08 -7.42 -13.83
CA VAL A 485 32.47 -7.62 -15.23
C VAL A 485 31.93 -8.94 -15.78
N ASN A 486 31.95 -10.01 -14.98
CA ASN A 486 31.39 -11.30 -15.38
C ASN A 486 29.86 -11.25 -15.49
N LYS A 487 29.17 -10.51 -14.61
CA LYS A 487 27.73 -10.26 -14.74
C LYS A 487 27.40 -9.55 -16.06
N VAL A 488 28.17 -8.52 -16.43
CA VAL A 488 28.03 -7.84 -17.75
C VAL A 488 28.22 -8.83 -18.90
N LYS A 489 29.27 -9.65 -18.87
CA LYS A 489 29.58 -10.63 -19.94
C LYS A 489 28.52 -11.74 -20.07
N ASN A 490 27.83 -12.06 -18.98
CA ASN A 490 26.80 -13.09 -18.95
C ASN A 490 25.41 -12.59 -19.38
N LEU A 491 25.24 -11.28 -19.62
CA LEU A 491 24.01 -10.76 -20.22
C LEU A 491 23.81 -11.37 -21.62
N PRO A 492 22.60 -11.86 -21.95
CA PRO A 492 22.36 -12.50 -23.23
C PRO A 492 22.44 -11.50 -24.39
N GLU A 493 22.70 -12.02 -25.59
CA GLU A 493 22.67 -11.22 -26.83
C GLU A 493 21.28 -10.63 -27.10
N LYS A 494 20.21 -11.38 -26.79
CA LYS A 494 18.83 -10.92 -26.92
C LYS A 494 18.26 -10.58 -25.54
N LEU A 495 18.18 -9.28 -25.26
CA LEU A 495 17.64 -8.77 -24.01
C LEU A 495 16.11 -8.81 -23.96
N THR A 496 15.59 -8.83 -22.74
CA THR A 496 14.16 -8.79 -22.37
C THR A 496 14.02 -7.89 -21.15
N THR A 497 12.80 -7.58 -20.73
CA THR A 497 12.58 -6.75 -19.52
C THR A 497 13.00 -7.44 -18.21
N GLU A 498 13.29 -8.74 -18.22
CA GLU A 498 13.86 -9.50 -17.09
C GLU A 498 15.25 -8.99 -16.69
N HIS A 499 16.01 -8.53 -17.69
CA HIS A 499 17.40 -8.12 -17.51
C HIS A 499 17.52 -6.67 -17.03
N TYR A 500 16.41 -5.94 -16.95
CA TYR A 500 16.39 -4.51 -16.66
C TYR A 500 17.07 -4.19 -15.33
N VAL A 501 16.69 -4.89 -14.27
CA VAL A 501 17.20 -4.64 -12.92
C VAL A 501 18.72 -4.84 -12.86
N GLU A 502 19.21 -5.96 -13.39
CA GLU A 502 20.65 -6.27 -13.40
C GLU A 502 21.44 -5.19 -14.15
N VAL A 503 20.96 -4.78 -15.33
CA VAL A 503 21.60 -3.74 -16.14
C VAL A 503 21.64 -2.41 -15.38
N VAL A 504 20.53 -1.99 -14.75
CA VAL A 504 20.48 -0.74 -13.98
C VAL A 504 21.41 -0.78 -12.77
N LYS A 505 21.44 -1.89 -12.03
CA LYS A 505 22.35 -2.10 -10.90
C LYS A 505 23.81 -1.94 -11.33
N LEU A 506 24.21 -2.61 -12.42
CA LEU A 506 25.58 -2.55 -12.94
C LEU A 506 25.96 -1.14 -13.40
N ILE A 507 25.06 -0.44 -14.09
CA ILE A 507 25.27 0.97 -14.49
C ILE A 507 25.51 1.83 -13.26
N LYS A 508 24.60 1.79 -12.28
CA LYS A 508 24.67 2.67 -11.10
C LYS A 508 25.88 2.38 -10.23
N LYS A 509 26.19 1.09 -10.04
CA LYS A 509 27.41 0.67 -9.35
C LYS A 509 28.65 1.22 -10.05
N LEU A 510 28.72 1.13 -11.38
CA LEU A 510 29.84 1.63 -12.16
C LEU A 510 29.93 3.16 -12.17
N GLU A 511 28.81 3.88 -12.26
CA GLU A 511 28.77 5.36 -12.20
C GLU A 511 29.34 5.91 -10.88
N ARG A 512 29.09 5.18 -9.78
CA ARG A 512 29.52 5.53 -8.42
C ARG A 512 30.91 4.97 -8.07
N ALA A 513 31.44 4.03 -8.85
CA ALA A 513 32.67 3.33 -8.52
C ALA A 513 33.90 4.25 -8.56
N GLU A 514 34.78 4.12 -7.58
CA GLU A 514 36.04 4.88 -7.55
C GLU A 514 36.94 4.54 -8.75
N ASN A 515 36.90 3.28 -9.19
CA ASN A 515 37.65 2.77 -10.34
C ASN A 515 36.87 2.79 -11.66
N LYS A 516 35.84 3.64 -11.78
CA LYS A 516 34.98 3.71 -12.98
C LYS A 516 35.74 3.96 -14.29
N ASP A 517 36.82 4.73 -14.23
CA ASP A 517 37.60 5.12 -15.40
C ASP A 517 38.25 3.90 -16.08
N GLU A 518 38.44 2.79 -15.36
CA GLU A 518 38.96 1.53 -15.89
C GLU A 518 37.94 0.79 -16.78
N TYR A 519 36.64 1.08 -16.63
CA TYR A 519 35.55 0.32 -17.24
C TYR A 519 34.59 1.17 -18.07
N ILE A 520 35.01 2.36 -18.53
CA ILE A 520 34.15 3.31 -19.27
C ILE A 520 33.44 2.68 -20.48
N ASN A 521 34.12 1.77 -21.20
CA ASN A 521 33.53 1.08 -22.35
C ASN A 521 32.37 0.14 -21.96
N LEU A 522 32.41 -0.45 -20.76
CA LEU A 522 31.32 -1.27 -20.26
C LEU A 522 30.12 -0.41 -19.88
N LEU A 523 30.36 0.81 -19.37
CA LEU A 523 29.29 1.76 -19.07
C LEU A 523 28.52 2.15 -20.34
N ASP A 524 29.23 2.44 -21.43
CA ASP A 524 28.61 2.74 -22.73
C ASP A 524 27.79 1.57 -23.26
N ASP A 525 28.33 0.34 -23.21
CA ASP A 525 27.62 -0.87 -23.63
C ASP A 525 26.36 -1.13 -22.78
N LEU A 526 26.46 -1.02 -21.46
CA LEU A 526 25.32 -1.17 -20.56
C LEU A 526 24.24 -0.11 -20.81
N ASN A 527 24.62 1.14 -21.08
CA ASN A 527 23.67 2.19 -21.43
C ASN A 527 22.95 1.93 -22.76
N VAL A 528 23.62 1.32 -23.74
CA VAL A 528 22.97 0.86 -24.98
C VAL A 528 21.97 -0.26 -24.68
N LYS A 529 22.39 -1.26 -23.91
CA LYS A 529 21.54 -2.39 -23.49
C LYS A 529 20.31 -1.94 -22.71
N LYS A 530 20.46 -0.97 -21.80
CA LYS A 530 19.36 -0.35 -21.06
C LYS A 530 18.33 0.26 -22.02
N LYS A 531 18.78 1.07 -23.00
CA LYS A 531 17.90 1.68 -24.01
C LYS A 531 17.16 0.64 -24.87
N GLU A 532 17.77 -0.50 -25.15
CA GLU A 532 17.10 -1.60 -25.84
C GLU A 532 15.97 -2.19 -25.00
N ILE A 533 16.20 -2.38 -23.70
CA ILE A 533 15.18 -2.88 -22.77
C ILE A 533 14.06 -1.86 -22.58
N GLU A 534 14.37 -0.57 -22.47
CA GLU A 534 13.38 0.52 -22.36
C GLU A 534 12.42 0.55 -23.55
N LYS A 535 12.93 0.35 -24.78
CA LYS A 535 12.08 0.22 -25.98
C LYS A 535 11.11 -0.96 -25.91
N ILE A 536 11.50 -2.07 -25.28
CA ILE A 536 10.62 -3.22 -25.08
C ILE A 536 9.53 -2.86 -24.05
N LYS A 537 9.87 -2.13 -22.98
CA LYS A 537 8.89 -1.63 -21.99
C LYS A 537 7.88 -0.69 -22.63
N GLU A 538 8.33 0.28 -23.42
CA GLU A 538 7.48 1.20 -24.17
C GLU A 538 6.51 0.43 -25.10
N GLU A 539 7.00 -0.60 -25.81
CA GLU A 539 6.15 -1.43 -26.67
C GLU A 539 5.08 -2.20 -25.89
N ILE A 540 5.41 -2.74 -24.70
CA ILE A 540 4.44 -3.40 -23.81
C ILE A 540 3.37 -2.42 -23.35
N GLU A 541 3.78 -1.21 -22.95
CA GLU A 541 2.86 -0.18 -22.49
C GLU A 541 1.93 0.29 -23.61
N LEU A 542 2.47 0.56 -24.80
CA LEU A 542 1.69 0.87 -25.98
C LEU A 542 0.70 -0.25 -26.31
N LEU A 543 1.10 -1.51 -26.21
CA LEU A 543 0.18 -2.65 -26.38
C LEU A 543 -0.95 -2.62 -25.35
N ASN A 544 -0.63 -2.41 -24.06
CA ASN A 544 -1.64 -2.35 -23.00
C ASN A 544 -2.64 -1.21 -23.22
N ASN A 545 -2.15 -0.02 -23.58
CA ASN A 545 -2.98 1.14 -23.87
C ASN A 545 -3.87 0.92 -25.11
N GLU A 546 -3.33 0.34 -26.18
CA GLU A 546 -4.11 0.05 -27.38
C GLU A 546 -5.16 -1.05 -27.17
N ILE A 547 -4.88 -2.06 -26.33
CA ILE A 547 -5.86 -3.08 -25.95
C ILE A 547 -7.05 -2.42 -25.25
N LEU A 548 -6.80 -1.46 -24.35
CA LEU A 548 -7.87 -0.74 -23.68
C LEU A 548 -8.61 0.21 -24.62
N ASP A 549 -7.91 1.07 -25.35
CA ASP A 549 -8.52 2.10 -26.20
C ASP A 549 -9.28 1.51 -27.40
N LYS A 550 -8.69 0.53 -28.08
CA LYS A 550 -9.21 0.04 -29.36
C LYS A 550 -10.09 -1.18 -29.23
N LEU A 551 -9.91 -2.00 -28.18
CA LEU A 551 -10.61 -3.28 -28.06
C LEU A 551 -11.66 -3.29 -26.95
N TYR A 552 -11.62 -2.37 -25.99
CA TYR A 552 -12.63 -2.32 -24.92
C TYR A 552 -13.87 -1.49 -25.34
N PRO A 553 -15.09 -1.93 -24.98
CA PRO A 553 -15.40 -3.21 -24.35
C PRO A 553 -15.40 -4.35 -25.38
N PHE A 554 -14.75 -5.46 -25.02
CA PHE A 554 -14.42 -6.58 -25.92
C PHE A 554 -15.65 -7.27 -26.53
N ASP A 555 -16.81 -7.16 -25.89
CA ASP A 555 -18.08 -7.73 -26.31
C ASP A 555 -18.71 -7.00 -27.52
N LYS A 556 -18.27 -5.78 -27.82
CA LYS A 556 -18.82 -4.94 -28.90
C LYS A 556 -18.03 -5.01 -30.20
N LEU A 557 -17.04 -5.89 -30.29
CA LEU A 557 -16.16 -5.97 -31.45
C LEU A 557 -16.84 -6.52 -32.71
N SER A 558 -16.43 -5.97 -33.84
CA SER A 558 -17.00 -6.22 -35.16
C SER A 558 -15.92 -6.61 -36.19
N ILE A 559 -16.36 -6.92 -37.41
CA ILE A 559 -15.45 -7.21 -38.54
C ILE A 559 -14.52 -6.03 -38.86
N LYS A 560 -14.92 -4.79 -38.52
CA LYS A 560 -14.10 -3.59 -38.78
C LYS A 560 -12.82 -3.57 -37.92
N ASP A 561 -12.86 -4.23 -36.77
CA ASP A 561 -11.79 -4.20 -35.76
C ASP A 561 -10.71 -5.24 -36.02
N LYS A 562 -10.89 -6.10 -37.05
CA LYS A 562 -9.95 -7.17 -37.42
C LYS A 562 -8.51 -6.67 -37.56
N LYS A 563 -8.32 -5.51 -38.21
CA LYS A 563 -6.99 -4.95 -38.42
C LYS A 563 -6.31 -4.64 -37.08
N ASN A 564 -7.02 -3.97 -36.17
CA ASN A 564 -6.49 -3.61 -34.85
C ASN A 564 -6.15 -4.86 -34.03
N VAL A 565 -7.05 -5.86 -34.03
CA VAL A 565 -6.82 -7.12 -33.31
C VAL A 565 -5.63 -7.91 -33.87
N ASP A 566 -5.53 -8.04 -35.20
CA ASP A 566 -4.43 -8.77 -35.84
C ASP A 566 -3.08 -8.05 -35.63
N GLU A 567 -3.08 -6.72 -35.62
CA GLU A 567 -1.89 -5.89 -35.36
C GLU A 567 -1.38 -6.06 -33.92
N ILE A 568 -2.27 -5.97 -32.93
CA ILE A 568 -1.95 -6.19 -31.51
C ILE A 568 -1.39 -7.61 -31.31
N VAL A 569 -2.04 -8.64 -31.86
CA VAL A 569 -1.58 -10.04 -31.77
C VAL A 569 -0.21 -10.22 -32.43
N SER A 570 0.02 -9.57 -33.59
CA SER A 570 1.31 -9.67 -34.27
C SER A 570 2.44 -9.02 -33.48
N ARG A 571 2.20 -7.89 -32.83
CA ARG A 571 3.18 -7.18 -31.99
C ARG A 571 3.47 -7.97 -30.71
N PHE A 572 2.44 -8.46 -30.03
CA PHE A 572 2.58 -9.35 -28.87
C PHE A 572 3.46 -10.58 -29.17
N ASN A 573 3.26 -11.23 -30.31
CA ASN A 573 4.03 -12.43 -30.69
C ASN A 573 5.53 -12.15 -30.96
N LYS A 574 5.94 -10.88 -31.10
CA LYS A 574 7.36 -10.50 -31.22
C LYS A 574 8.07 -10.38 -29.87
N LEU A 575 7.30 -10.16 -28.79
CA LEU A 575 7.82 -10.10 -27.43
C LEU A 575 8.35 -11.47 -26.99
N SER A 576 9.29 -11.48 -26.05
CA SER A 576 9.75 -12.72 -25.44
C SER A 576 8.65 -13.36 -24.57
N SER A 577 8.74 -14.65 -24.28
CA SER A 577 7.79 -15.32 -23.38
C SER A 577 7.74 -14.70 -21.99
N TYR A 578 8.83 -14.08 -21.53
CA TYR A 578 8.88 -13.34 -20.28
C TYR A 578 8.09 -12.02 -20.41
N ASP A 579 8.34 -11.24 -21.45
CA ASP A 579 7.71 -9.93 -21.71
C ASP A 579 6.21 -10.05 -22.02
N GLN A 580 5.79 -11.13 -22.68
CA GLN A 580 4.40 -11.43 -22.98
C GLN A 580 3.53 -11.51 -21.72
N LYS A 581 4.08 -11.95 -20.58
CA LYS A 581 3.36 -12.02 -19.30
C LYS A 581 3.00 -10.64 -18.74
N LYS A 582 3.68 -9.59 -19.20
CA LYS A 582 3.45 -8.20 -18.78
C LYS A 582 2.38 -7.48 -19.62
N VAL A 583 1.85 -8.12 -20.66
CA VAL A 583 0.74 -7.58 -21.46
C VAL A 583 -0.59 -7.93 -20.79
N LEU A 584 -1.30 -6.91 -20.34
CA LEU A 584 -2.54 -7.01 -19.58
C LEU A 584 -3.69 -7.46 -20.48
N ARG A 585 -4.58 -8.30 -19.93
CA ARG A 585 -5.85 -8.73 -20.58
C ARG A 585 -5.66 -9.39 -21.95
N TYR A 586 -4.48 -9.93 -22.24
CA TYR A 586 -4.21 -10.53 -23.54
C TYR A 586 -5.08 -11.75 -23.84
N GLU A 587 -5.53 -12.48 -22.81
CA GLU A 587 -6.51 -13.56 -23.00
C GLU A 587 -7.82 -13.07 -23.66
N ASP A 588 -8.28 -11.87 -23.29
CA ASP A 588 -9.47 -11.27 -23.90
C ASP A 588 -9.20 -10.82 -25.33
N VAL A 589 -7.96 -10.43 -25.66
CA VAL A 589 -7.53 -10.15 -27.04
C VAL A 589 -7.60 -11.42 -27.90
N ILE A 590 -7.16 -12.57 -27.38
CA ILE A 590 -7.25 -13.86 -28.09
C ILE A 590 -8.71 -14.26 -28.32
N LYS A 591 -9.57 -14.10 -27.30
CA LYS A 591 -11.02 -14.33 -27.43
C LYS A 591 -11.63 -13.42 -28.49
N SER A 592 -11.27 -12.14 -28.45
CA SER A 592 -11.69 -11.12 -29.42
C SER A 592 -11.28 -11.46 -30.85
N LYS A 593 -10.03 -11.92 -31.05
CA LYS A 593 -9.56 -12.40 -32.35
C LYS A 593 -10.41 -13.54 -32.88
N THR A 594 -10.70 -14.52 -32.02
CA THR A 594 -11.53 -15.67 -32.37
C THR A 594 -12.95 -15.23 -32.76
N GLN A 595 -13.54 -14.32 -31.99
CA GLN A 595 -14.85 -13.74 -32.28
C GLN A 595 -14.88 -13.04 -33.64
N VAL A 596 -13.93 -12.14 -33.91
CA VAL A 596 -13.85 -11.39 -35.17
C VAL A 596 -13.62 -12.31 -36.37
N ASP A 597 -12.72 -13.30 -36.24
CA ASP A 597 -12.47 -14.29 -37.28
C ASP A 597 -13.71 -15.16 -37.58
N ASN A 598 -14.52 -15.46 -36.56
CA ASN A 598 -15.79 -16.17 -36.74
C ASN A 598 -16.85 -15.32 -37.46
N LEU A 599 -16.97 -14.02 -37.12
CA LEU A 599 -17.86 -13.09 -37.81
C LEU A 599 -17.51 -12.98 -39.30
N ILE A 600 -16.22 -12.93 -39.62
CA ILE A 600 -15.72 -12.91 -41.00
C ILE A 600 -16.07 -14.21 -41.72
N ARG A 601 -15.78 -15.36 -41.10
CA ARG A 601 -16.13 -16.67 -41.67
C ARG A 601 -17.63 -16.80 -41.94
N ALA A 602 -18.48 -16.38 -41.01
CA ALA A 602 -19.93 -16.38 -41.19
C ALA A 602 -20.38 -15.50 -42.36
N ARG A 603 -19.79 -14.31 -42.51
CA ARG A 603 -20.08 -13.40 -43.64
C ARG A 603 -19.64 -13.98 -44.98
N ILE A 604 -18.45 -14.61 -45.03
CA ILE A 604 -17.96 -15.29 -46.24
C ILE A 604 -18.91 -16.43 -46.62
N ILE A 605 -19.32 -17.27 -45.66
CA ILE A 605 -20.27 -18.36 -45.88
C ILE A 605 -21.60 -17.82 -46.42
N ALA A 606 -22.13 -16.76 -45.82
CA ALA A 606 -23.38 -16.13 -46.28
C ALA A 606 -23.27 -15.63 -47.74
N ILE A 607 -22.16 -14.97 -48.10
CA ILE A 607 -21.90 -14.50 -49.47
C ILE A 607 -21.82 -15.69 -50.43
N VAL A 608 -21.10 -16.75 -50.07
CA VAL A 608 -20.97 -17.97 -50.90
C VAL A 608 -22.34 -18.63 -51.11
N ILE A 609 -23.19 -18.72 -50.09
CA ILE A 609 -24.55 -19.25 -50.20
C ILE A 609 -25.39 -18.41 -51.16
N VAL A 610 -25.34 -17.08 -51.05
CA VAL A 610 -26.07 -16.17 -51.96
C VAL A 610 -25.59 -16.36 -53.41
N VAL A 611 -24.29 -16.46 -53.64
CA VAL A 611 -23.73 -16.70 -54.98
C VAL A 611 -24.21 -18.04 -55.53
N ILE A 612 -24.20 -19.12 -54.74
CA ILE A 612 -24.69 -20.44 -55.15
C ILE A 612 -26.18 -20.39 -55.51
N ILE A 613 -27.00 -19.70 -54.71
CA ILE A 613 -28.44 -19.52 -54.97
C ILE A 613 -28.66 -18.72 -56.26
N CYS A 614 -27.93 -17.63 -56.48
CA CYS A 614 -28.00 -16.83 -57.71
C CYS A 614 -27.59 -17.65 -58.95
N VAL A 615 -26.52 -18.44 -58.86
CA VAL A 615 -26.08 -19.34 -59.93
C VAL A 615 -27.13 -20.43 -60.19
N GLY A 616 -27.67 -21.04 -59.15
CA GLY A 616 -28.76 -22.01 -59.25
C GLY A 616 -30.00 -21.44 -59.92
N MET A 617 -30.45 -20.24 -59.51
CA MET A 617 -31.56 -19.52 -60.14
C MET A 617 -31.27 -19.19 -61.60
N PHE A 618 -30.05 -18.77 -61.93
CA PHE A 618 -29.64 -18.52 -63.31
C PHE A 618 -29.79 -19.79 -64.18
N PHE A 619 -29.34 -20.95 -63.69
CA PHE A 619 -29.49 -22.22 -64.39
C PHE A 619 -30.96 -22.66 -64.51
N ILE A 620 -31.77 -22.45 -63.47
CA ILE A 620 -33.22 -22.72 -63.51
C ILE A 620 -33.90 -21.84 -64.57
N VAL A 621 -33.66 -20.53 -64.56
CA VAL A 621 -34.22 -19.58 -65.54
C VAL A 621 -33.76 -19.93 -66.96
N ARG A 622 -32.48 -20.28 -67.14
CA ARG A 622 -31.94 -20.73 -68.43
C ARG A 622 -32.62 -22.02 -68.91
N ARG A 623 -32.84 -22.99 -68.02
CA ARG A 623 -33.54 -24.25 -68.33
C ARG A 623 -35.02 -24.02 -68.65
N MET A 624 -35.68 -23.10 -67.94
CA MET A 624 -37.06 -22.68 -68.24
C MET A 624 -37.15 -21.99 -69.61
N LYS A 625 -36.25 -21.07 -69.94
CA LYS A 625 -36.18 -20.43 -71.27
C LYS A 625 -35.94 -21.46 -72.38
N LYS A 626 -35.06 -22.45 -72.15
CA LYS A 626 -34.81 -23.55 -73.10
C LYS A 626 -36.08 -24.38 -73.33
N ARG A 627 -36.74 -24.84 -72.27
CA ARG A 627 -38.03 -25.56 -72.35
C ARG A 627 -39.12 -24.75 -73.03
N LYS A 628 -39.20 -23.43 -72.80
CA LYS A 628 -40.19 -22.55 -73.44
C LYS A 628 -39.93 -22.41 -74.95
N ARG A 629 -38.65 -22.34 -75.36
CA ARG A 629 -38.24 -22.36 -76.78
C ARG A 629 -38.55 -23.70 -77.44
N GLU A 630 -38.30 -24.81 -76.77
CA GLU A 630 -38.64 -26.15 -77.28
C GLU A 630 -40.16 -26.35 -77.42
N LYS A 631 -40.96 -25.90 -76.44
CA LYS A 631 -42.43 -25.89 -76.55
C LYS A 631 -42.95 -24.98 -77.67
N MET A 632 -42.32 -23.82 -77.90
CA MET A 632 -42.66 -22.96 -79.05
C MET A 632 -42.29 -23.62 -80.38
N LYS A 633 -41.15 -24.31 -80.47
CA LYS A 633 -40.78 -25.10 -81.65
C LYS A 633 -41.76 -26.25 -81.92
N GLN A 634 -42.19 -26.99 -80.88
CA GLN A 634 -43.20 -28.03 -81.02
C GLN A 634 -44.57 -27.47 -81.43
N LYS A 635 -44.95 -26.29 -80.92
CA LYS A 635 -46.16 -25.59 -81.38
C LYS A 635 -46.06 -25.11 -82.83
N MET A 636 -44.89 -24.68 -83.29
CA MET A 636 -44.66 -24.32 -84.70
C MET A 636 -44.69 -25.55 -85.61
N LEU A 637 -44.10 -26.66 -85.20
CA LEU A 637 -44.15 -27.92 -85.96
C LEU A 637 -45.58 -28.47 -86.08
N LEU A 638 -46.42 -28.32 -85.05
CA LEU A 638 -47.84 -28.68 -85.11
C LEU A 638 -48.68 -27.74 -85.99
N ILE A 639 -48.21 -26.51 -86.25
CA ILE A 639 -48.86 -25.57 -87.19
C ILE A 639 -48.43 -25.93 -88.62
N ASP A 640 -47.15 -26.26 -88.84
CA ASP A 640 -46.65 -26.70 -90.15
C ASP A 640 -47.26 -28.06 -90.58
N ASP A 641 -47.52 -28.99 -89.66
CA ASP A 641 -48.18 -30.27 -89.98
C ASP A 641 -49.68 -30.09 -90.33
N GLU A 642 -50.38 -29.10 -89.77
CA GLU A 642 -51.76 -28.75 -90.18
C GLU A 642 -51.79 -28.06 -91.55
N GLU A 643 -50.77 -27.29 -91.94
CA GLU A 643 -50.64 -26.69 -93.28
C GLU A 643 -50.17 -27.69 -94.37
N PHE A 644 -49.57 -28.82 -94.00
CA PHE A 644 -49.09 -29.83 -94.96
C PHE A 644 -50.13 -30.86 -95.41
N GLU A 645 -51.25 -31.04 -94.69
CA GLU A 645 -52.35 -31.92 -95.12
C GLU A 645 -53.29 -31.29 -96.17
N GLU A 646 -53.20 -29.98 -96.43
CA GLU A 646 -54.11 -29.28 -97.35
C GLU A 646 -53.55 -29.10 -98.79
N PHE A 647 -52.34 -29.60 -99.09
CA PHE A 647 -51.64 -29.32 -100.36
C PHE A 647 -51.20 -30.55 -101.20
N SER A 648 -51.71 -31.77 -100.93
CA SER A 648 -51.30 -32.97 -101.68
C SER A 648 -52.26 -33.49 -102.76
N ASP A 649 -53.35 -32.78 -103.08
CA ASP A 649 -54.32 -33.19 -104.11
C ASP A 649 -54.38 -32.19 -105.29
N GLU A 650 -53.30 -32.08 -106.08
CA GLU A 650 -53.39 -31.59 -107.48
C GLU A 650 -52.14 -31.99 -108.32
N GLU A 651 -52.42 -32.79 -109.37
CA GLU A 651 -51.66 -33.07 -110.61
C GLU A 651 -50.58 -34.19 -110.71
N GLU A 652 -50.98 -35.18 -111.54
CA GLU A 652 -50.29 -36.16 -112.43
C GLU A 652 -49.43 -37.33 -111.90
#